data_AF-B8C4W5-F1
#
_entry.id   AF-B8C4W5-F1
#
_cell.length_a   1.000
_cell.length_b   1.000
_cell.length_c   1.000
_cell.angle_alpha   90.00
_cell.angle_beta   90.00
_cell.angle_gamma   90.00
#
_symmetry.space_group_name_H-M   'P 1'
#
loop_
_entity.id
_entity.type
_entity.pdbx_description
1 polymer ?
#
loop_
_entity_poly.entity_id
_entity_poly.type
_entity_poly.pdbx_seq_one_letter_code
_entity_poly.pdbx_strand_id
1 'polypeptide(L)'
;MSLLTKIQSHLSPLSPTFDTQLFLTQLYEPSKIYKFDDLMTALPIVAEGIAGVQFYLGEEGDEGGWEYGLVNLAAFLAQCMKETIQYDACDENNWDMYNNQYPLSNACGQLGESAEGCVKEADPISSPLCSPSSPSPTGQSYQDYTCPSGEEHIQCPVDPNMEITATTHATWYGAPPGLFCGPKEKYPKTGFWDYAYWCDNPWNDPPESCDVYEGQKAGGFNNDEAVENRAGREDVEGCCWWGRGVIQTTGICNFGKLNFYLGARAAREGRPSRYPTIDFCKTPDAICSSEEYSELKWISGLWYWMDSVQNYNSNGWYYKTELHKFVNGGMTDDSFIDSISGIVNRGCHNPPCATGDVDGLTDRRGNFQSVLSALGLPSTGTKPSSTLPPIPSPTDNLESATASVSKSSLQQILDSLTELRPTIESNVLMYRNAYGVESLSDVYTFNAFIESLAYFAESGIGGKRFYIGSEQGSEQSSSDLRYGMVNVAAFLAQSRTESIQYNACEEFHSDDTSGKFAISNSCGQYGNEYQEMKCTDGLESGMTCPVLTDMRVEALDDGARYFDRPQFYCRPRTDEPFTGYYDARSSQINNDEAFANGSGRTDVEGCCFWGRGSLMTKGTCMLGKLNYFLGSRLNLDFCGGLGDICMRAKTNPAVVWEIGLFEWVDRIQSYSSDDWTYIDELHKFVDGGMRDATFITTVSDILTKGSPDALGRVPNSGQRWGNFNLMLRYLELKEEKPTALWAKSSSERQYDGRHTSLMLLAGGVVGGLI
;
A
#
# COMPACT_ATOMS: atom_id res chain seq x y z
N MET A 1 -9.56 -10.65 -39.88
CA MET A 1 -9.97 -9.83 -38.71
C MET A 1 -8.85 -8.82 -38.49
N SER A 2 -9.16 -7.53 -38.38
CA SER A 2 -8.13 -6.49 -38.10
C SER A 2 -7.51 -6.71 -36.72
N LEU A 3 -6.31 -6.17 -36.47
CA LEU A 3 -5.68 -6.23 -35.15
C LEU A 3 -6.57 -5.63 -34.07
N LEU A 4 -7.21 -4.49 -34.37
CA LEU A 4 -8.17 -3.83 -33.46
C LEU A 4 -9.32 -4.77 -33.09
N THR A 5 -9.95 -5.43 -34.07
CA THR A 5 -11.07 -6.34 -33.79
C THR A 5 -10.62 -7.54 -32.98
N LYS A 6 -9.40 -8.07 -33.19
CA LYS A 6 -8.84 -9.14 -32.35
C LYS A 6 -8.66 -8.68 -30.90
N ILE A 7 -8.00 -7.53 -30.70
CA ILE A 7 -7.76 -6.96 -29.37
C ILE A 7 -9.08 -6.68 -28.67
N GLN A 8 -10.03 -6.01 -29.32
CA GLN A 8 -11.34 -5.74 -28.72
C GLN A 8 -12.08 -7.03 -28.35
N SER A 9 -12.08 -8.05 -29.22
CA SER A 9 -12.72 -9.34 -28.93
C SER A 9 -12.09 -10.06 -27.74
N HIS A 10 -10.77 -9.89 -27.55
CA HIS A 10 -10.04 -10.44 -26.42
C HIS A 10 -10.32 -9.68 -25.11
N LEU A 11 -10.43 -8.35 -25.18
CA LEU A 11 -10.67 -7.49 -24.02
C LEU A 11 -12.12 -7.51 -23.54
N SER A 12 -13.11 -7.56 -24.43
CA SER A 12 -14.54 -7.51 -24.08
C SER A 12 -14.96 -8.44 -22.93
N PRO A 13 -14.59 -9.74 -22.89
CA PRO A 13 -14.96 -10.62 -21.78
C PRO A 13 -14.24 -10.28 -20.46
N LEU A 14 -13.17 -9.48 -20.51
CA LEU A 14 -12.37 -9.08 -19.34
C LEU A 14 -12.91 -7.82 -18.65
N SER A 15 -13.99 -7.22 -19.13
CA SER A 15 -14.61 -6.03 -18.50
C SER A 15 -14.74 -6.13 -16.97
N PRO A 16 -15.27 -7.23 -16.39
CA PRO A 16 -15.34 -7.37 -14.93
C PRO A 16 -13.96 -7.40 -14.28
N THR A 17 -12.98 -8.07 -14.89
CA THR A 17 -11.61 -8.15 -14.38
C THR A 17 -10.96 -6.76 -14.33
N PHE A 18 -11.14 -5.97 -15.39
CA PHE A 18 -10.60 -4.61 -15.42
C PHE A 18 -11.20 -3.76 -14.30
N ASP A 19 -12.53 -3.70 -14.19
CA ASP A 19 -13.18 -2.81 -13.21
C ASP A 19 -13.06 -3.30 -11.75
N THR A 20 -12.82 -4.59 -11.50
CA THR A 20 -12.80 -5.16 -10.13
C THR A 20 -11.43 -5.63 -9.65
N GLN A 21 -10.42 -5.66 -10.52
CA GLN A 21 -9.07 -6.14 -10.16
C GLN A 21 -7.95 -5.21 -10.61
N LEU A 22 -8.10 -4.51 -11.76
CA LEU A 22 -7.06 -3.63 -12.28
C LEU A 22 -7.34 -2.16 -11.96
N PHE A 23 -8.57 -1.70 -12.16
CA PHE A 23 -8.97 -0.31 -11.97
C PHE A 23 -9.43 -0.06 -10.55
N LEU A 24 -8.52 -0.31 -9.61
CA LEU A 24 -8.77 -0.23 -8.18
C LEU A 24 -8.07 0.99 -7.56
N THR A 25 -8.72 1.57 -6.56
CA THR A 25 -8.12 2.59 -5.70
C THR A 25 -7.09 1.96 -4.75
N GLN A 26 -6.34 2.78 -4.00
CA GLN A 26 -5.44 2.33 -2.93
C GLN A 26 -6.18 1.59 -1.81
N LEU A 27 -7.50 1.77 -1.70
CA LEU A 27 -8.38 1.03 -0.79
C LEU A 27 -8.99 -0.22 -1.44
N TYR A 28 -8.53 -0.58 -2.64
CA TYR A 28 -9.00 -1.70 -3.46
C TYR A 28 -10.49 -1.64 -3.82
N GLU A 29 -11.04 -0.43 -3.90
CA GLU A 29 -12.39 -0.20 -4.41
C GLU A 29 -12.34 0.04 -5.93
N PRO A 30 -13.35 -0.39 -6.70
CA PRO A 30 -13.46 -0.02 -8.11
C PRO A 30 -13.43 1.49 -8.31
N SER A 31 -12.52 1.99 -9.15
CA SER A 31 -12.41 3.41 -9.50
C SER A 31 -13.74 3.92 -10.02
N LYS A 32 -14.22 5.04 -9.48
CA LYS A 32 -15.46 5.68 -9.97
C LYS A 32 -15.20 6.47 -11.25
N ILE A 33 -13.96 6.91 -11.45
CA ILE A 33 -13.55 7.73 -12.59
C ILE A 33 -13.16 6.87 -13.79
N TYR A 34 -12.30 5.88 -13.62
CA TYR A 34 -11.73 5.11 -14.72
C TYR A 34 -12.47 3.81 -14.91
N LYS A 35 -13.21 3.71 -16.02
CA LYS A 35 -14.05 2.57 -16.37
C LYS A 35 -13.55 1.88 -17.62
N PHE A 36 -13.70 0.56 -17.67
CA PHE A 36 -13.36 -0.25 -18.84
C PHE A 36 -14.10 0.20 -20.11
N ASP A 37 -15.37 0.57 -20.00
CA ASP A 37 -16.18 1.00 -21.16
C ASP A 37 -15.64 2.28 -21.83
N ASP A 38 -15.10 3.21 -21.03
CA ASP A 38 -14.48 4.43 -21.54
C ASP A 38 -13.17 4.11 -22.29
N LEU A 39 -12.36 3.18 -21.76
CA LEU A 39 -11.16 2.68 -22.44
C LEU A 39 -11.51 2.01 -23.77
N MET A 40 -12.56 1.16 -23.78
CA MET A 40 -13.02 0.49 -25.00
C MET A 40 -13.57 1.45 -26.04
N THR A 41 -14.08 2.62 -25.61
CA THR A 41 -14.48 3.73 -26.50
C THR A 41 -13.27 4.48 -27.06
N ALA A 42 -12.21 4.63 -26.27
CA ALA A 42 -10.98 5.30 -26.69
C ALA A 42 -10.15 4.49 -27.71
N LEU A 43 -10.08 3.16 -27.56
CA LEU A 43 -9.20 2.29 -28.37
C LEU A 43 -9.40 2.43 -29.90
N PRO A 44 -10.64 2.40 -30.46
CA PRO A 44 -10.84 2.62 -31.88
C PRO A 44 -10.34 3.97 -32.39
N ILE A 45 -10.48 5.02 -31.58
CA ILE A 45 -10.09 6.39 -31.94
C ILE A 45 -8.57 6.46 -32.14
N VAL A 46 -7.81 5.92 -31.19
CA VAL A 46 -6.34 5.95 -31.24
C VAL A 46 -5.79 4.92 -32.24
N ALA A 47 -6.55 3.88 -32.56
CA ALA A 47 -6.24 2.92 -33.62
C ALA A 47 -6.44 3.49 -35.02
N GLU A 48 -7.51 4.27 -35.25
CA GLU A 48 -7.70 5.03 -36.50
C GLU A 48 -6.57 6.06 -36.67
N GLY A 49 -6.14 6.65 -35.56
CA GLY A 49 -4.99 7.52 -35.46
C GLY A 49 -5.39 8.98 -35.39
N ILE A 50 -4.49 9.77 -34.82
CA ILE A 50 -4.64 11.20 -34.62
C ILE A 50 -3.43 11.86 -35.28
N ALA A 51 -3.68 12.77 -36.21
CA ALA A 51 -2.62 13.49 -36.95
C ALA A 51 -1.57 12.57 -37.61
N GLY A 52 -1.98 11.37 -38.04
CA GLY A 52 -1.08 10.38 -38.67
C GLY A 52 -0.28 9.52 -37.69
N VAL A 53 -0.49 9.68 -36.38
CA VAL A 53 0.09 8.83 -35.34
C VAL A 53 -1.00 7.87 -34.83
N GLN A 54 -0.68 6.58 -34.81
CA GLN A 54 -1.61 5.52 -34.41
C GLN A 54 -1.06 4.76 -33.22
N PHE A 55 -1.95 4.32 -32.33
CA PHE A 55 -1.59 3.43 -31.24
C PHE A 55 -1.13 2.11 -31.84
N TYR A 56 0.06 1.65 -31.43
CA TYR A 56 0.63 0.45 -32.00
C TYR A 56 -0.11 -0.81 -31.49
N LEU A 57 -0.90 -1.41 -32.38
CA LEU A 57 -1.70 -2.61 -32.12
C LEU A 57 -0.97 -3.92 -32.47
N GLY A 58 0.27 -3.84 -32.95
CA GLY A 58 1.07 -4.99 -33.35
C GLY A 58 1.34 -5.11 -34.85
N GLU A 59 1.74 -6.31 -35.28
CA GLU A 59 2.13 -6.61 -36.66
C GLU A 59 1.02 -7.33 -37.43
N GLU A 60 0.66 -6.82 -38.61
CA GLU A 60 -0.30 -7.50 -39.49
C GLU A 60 0.35 -8.69 -40.20
N GLY A 61 -0.43 -9.76 -40.43
CA GLY A 61 0.00 -10.94 -41.18
C GLY A 61 0.77 -12.00 -40.38
N ASP A 62 1.15 -11.71 -39.14
CA ASP A 62 1.67 -12.69 -38.18
C ASP A 62 0.52 -13.21 -37.29
N GLU A 63 0.49 -14.53 -37.02
CA GLU A 63 -0.57 -15.19 -36.22
C GLU A 63 -0.57 -14.66 -34.77
N GLY A 64 0.62 -14.35 -34.23
CA GLY A 64 0.84 -13.77 -32.90
C GLY A 64 1.07 -12.25 -32.88
N GLY A 65 1.02 -11.56 -34.03
CA GLY A 65 1.43 -10.15 -34.12
C GLY A 65 0.62 -9.17 -33.26
N TRP A 66 -0.60 -9.54 -32.84
CA TRP A 66 -1.44 -8.73 -31.96
C TRP A 66 -1.04 -8.79 -30.47
N GLU A 67 -0.20 -9.76 -30.08
CA GLU A 67 0.35 -9.85 -28.72
C GLU A 67 1.22 -8.63 -28.39
N TYR A 68 1.99 -8.12 -29.37
CA TYR A 68 2.73 -6.87 -29.20
C TYR A 68 1.81 -5.70 -28.85
N GLY A 69 0.60 -5.66 -29.43
CA GLY A 69 -0.40 -4.64 -29.13
C GLY A 69 -0.98 -4.76 -27.72
N LEU A 70 -1.23 -6.00 -27.27
CA LEU A 70 -1.68 -6.25 -25.90
C LEU A 70 -0.62 -5.85 -24.87
N VAL A 71 0.66 -6.16 -25.12
CA VAL A 71 1.76 -5.77 -24.21
C VAL A 71 1.99 -4.26 -24.21
N ASN A 72 1.84 -3.59 -25.36
CA ASN A 72 1.87 -2.13 -25.43
C ASN A 72 0.74 -1.50 -24.59
N LEU A 73 -0.48 -2.05 -24.68
CA LEU A 73 -1.60 -1.63 -23.84
C LEU A 73 -1.34 -1.92 -22.36
N ALA A 74 -0.77 -3.09 -22.03
CA ALA A 74 -0.43 -3.45 -20.65
C ALA A 74 0.58 -2.48 -20.04
N ALA A 75 1.62 -2.11 -20.80
CA ALA A 75 2.62 -1.14 -20.36
C ALA A 75 1.98 0.22 -20.08
N PHE A 76 1.09 0.70 -20.97
CA PHE A 76 0.33 1.94 -20.75
C PHE A 76 -0.52 1.89 -19.48
N LEU A 77 -1.32 0.83 -19.31
CA LEU A 77 -2.21 0.66 -18.17
C LEU A 77 -1.45 0.56 -16.85
N ALA A 78 -0.27 -0.07 -16.84
CA ALA A 78 0.58 -0.16 -15.65
C ALA A 78 0.99 1.22 -15.11
N GLN A 79 1.29 2.15 -16.02
CA GLN A 79 1.60 3.53 -15.66
C GLN A 79 0.35 4.23 -15.15
N CYS A 80 -0.78 4.10 -15.85
CA CYS A 80 -2.07 4.66 -15.44
C CYS A 80 -2.49 4.24 -14.03
N MET A 81 -2.28 2.96 -13.70
CA MET A 81 -2.55 2.39 -12.37
C MET A 81 -1.77 3.10 -11.26
N LYS A 82 -0.49 3.45 -11.53
CA LYS A 82 0.34 4.21 -10.61
C LYS A 82 0.01 5.70 -10.60
N GLU A 83 -0.23 6.32 -11.75
CA GLU A 83 -0.39 7.79 -11.82
C GLU A 83 -1.71 8.26 -11.19
N THR A 84 -2.83 7.61 -11.50
CA THR A 84 -4.16 8.22 -11.21
C THR A 84 -5.23 7.26 -10.73
N ILE A 85 -5.28 6.04 -11.27
CA ILE A 85 -6.36 5.09 -10.98
C ILE A 85 -6.37 4.72 -9.50
N GLN A 86 -5.19 4.45 -8.91
CA GLN A 86 -5.10 4.15 -7.49
C GLN A 86 -5.62 5.29 -6.59
N TYR A 87 -5.57 6.54 -7.05
CA TYR A 87 -6.04 7.69 -6.29
C TYR A 87 -7.50 8.05 -6.57
N ASP A 88 -8.16 7.34 -7.51
CA ASP A 88 -9.46 7.70 -8.08
C ASP A 88 -9.56 9.19 -8.44
N ALA A 89 -8.49 9.72 -9.05
CA ALA A 89 -8.34 11.15 -9.34
C ALA A 89 -8.13 11.39 -10.84
N CYS A 90 -8.80 12.39 -11.40
CA CYS A 90 -8.61 12.81 -12.78
C CYS A 90 -7.72 14.04 -12.86
N ASP A 91 -8.02 15.07 -12.07
CA ASP A 91 -7.13 16.19 -11.81
C ASP A 91 -6.09 15.80 -10.74
N GLU A 92 -4.88 16.33 -10.90
CA GLU A 92 -3.81 16.25 -9.92
C GLU A 92 -4.26 16.72 -8.53
N ASN A 93 -3.94 15.94 -7.49
CA ASN A 93 -4.19 16.34 -6.11
C ASN A 93 -3.09 17.29 -5.63
N ASN A 94 -3.40 18.14 -4.65
CA ASN A 94 -2.38 18.91 -3.95
C ASN A 94 -1.59 18.02 -2.98
N TRP A 95 -0.37 17.63 -3.37
CA TRP A 95 0.46 16.67 -2.64
C TRP A 95 1.71 17.29 -1.99
N ASP A 96 2.23 18.40 -2.51
CA ASP A 96 3.52 18.93 -2.05
C ASP A 96 3.38 19.73 -0.77
N MET A 97 3.95 19.21 0.32
CA MET A 97 4.15 19.97 1.54
C MET A 97 5.47 20.74 1.45
N TYR A 98 5.37 22.06 1.50
CA TYR A 98 6.52 22.96 1.57
C TYR A 98 6.47 23.73 2.90
N ASN A 99 7.57 23.69 3.66
CA ASN A 99 7.65 24.27 5.02
C ASN A 99 6.50 23.82 5.95
N ASN A 100 6.16 22.53 5.92
CA ASN A 100 5.05 21.93 6.68
C ASN A 100 3.65 22.48 6.36
N GLN A 101 3.48 23.12 5.21
CA GLN A 101 2.21 23.66 4.73
C GLN A 101 1.89 23.05 3.37
N TYR A 102 0.62 23.04 2.97
CA TYR A 102 0.19 22.75 1.59
C TYR A 102 -0.12 24.07 0.88
N PRO A 103 0.85 24.71 0.18
CA PRO A 103 0.61 25.97 -0.51
C PRO A 103 -0.55 25.84 -1.51
N LEU A 104 -1.40 26.87 -1.62
CA LEU A 104 -2.46 26.86 -2.64
C LEU A 104 -1.88 27.15 -4.04
N SER A 105 -0.75 27.86 -4.09
CA SER A 105 0.06 28.10 -5.29
C SER A 105 0.68 26.84 -5.88
N ASN A 106 0.54 25.68 -5.22
CA ASN A 106 0.84 24.36 -5.79
C ASN A 106 0.09 24.10 -7.11
N ALA A 107 -1.03 24.79 -7.39
CA ALA A 107 -1.68 24.76 -8.70
C ALA A 107 -0.73 25.18 -9.84
N CYS A 108 0.25 26.04 -9.55
CA CYS A 108 1.23 26.49 -10.53
C CYS A 108 2.32 25.46 -10.82
N GLY A 109 2.50 24.49 -9.93
CA GLY A 109 3.62 23.57 -9.91
C GLY A 109 3.81 22.98 -8.52
N GLN A 110 3.99 21.66 -8.46
CA GLN A 110 4.21 20.92 -7.23
C GLN A 110 5.48 20.10 -7.33
N LEU A 111 6.06 19.78 -6.17
CA LEU A 111 7.25 18.93 -6.04
C LEU A 111 8.49 19.60 -6.66
N GLY A 112 9.64 19.38 -6.04
CA GLY A 112 10.96 19.77 -6.58
C GLY A 112 11.98 18.73 -6.16
N GLU A 113 13.26 18.90 -6.53
CA GLU A 113 14.33 17.88 -6.64
C GLU A 113 14.42 16.71 -5.62
N SER A 114 13.67 16.68 -4.51
CA SER A 114 13.35 15.48 -3.75
C SER A 114 12.22 14.59 -4.34
N ALA A 115 11.51 15.06 -5.36
CA ALA A 115 10.92 14.26 -6.43
C ALA A 115 11.67 14.66 -7.71
N GLU A 116 12.96 14.37 -7.72
CA GLU A 116 13.60 13.79 -8.87
C GLU A 116 12.98 14.19 -10.25
N GLY A 117 13.46 15.27 -10.86
CA GLY A 117 12.96 15.73 -12.16
C GLY A 117 13.80 16.81 -12.84
N CYS A 118 14.48 16.42 -13.92
CA CYS A 118 14.90 17.21 -15.09
C CYS A 118 16.21 18.00 -14.95
N VAL A 119 17.33 17.40 -15.43
CA VAL A 119 18.66 18.05 -15.60
C VAL A 119 19.07 18.04 -17.08
N LYS A 120 19.80 19.10 -17.45
CA LYS A 120 20.46 19.32 -18.75
C LYS A 120 21.44 18.18 -19.08
N GLU A 121 21.48 17.83 -20.37
CA GLU A 121 22.43 16.93 -21.06
C GLU A 121 21.94 15.51 -21.39
N ALA A 122 21.07 15.40 -22.41
CA ALA A 122 21.26 14.49 -23.56
C ALA A 122 20.10 14.65 -24.58
N ASP A 123 20.45 15.04 -25.80
CA ASP A 123 19.67 15.00 -27.06
C ASP A 123 18.28 15.70 -27.18
N PRO A 124 18.05 16.55 -28.22
CA PRO A 124 16.91 17.47 -28.28
C PRO A 124 15.56 16.88 -28.80
N ILE A 125 15.29 15.56 -28.73
CA ILE A 125 14.15 14.98 -29.48
C ILE A 125 13.15 14.13 -28.68
N SER A 126 13.32 13.80 -27.39
CA SER A 126 12.44 12.79 -26.77
C SER A 126 12.03 13.04 -25.31
N SER A 127 11.06 13.94 -25.09
CA SER A 127 9.90 13.78 -24.16
C SER A 127 9.34 15.15 -23.71
N PRO A 128 8.06 15.48 -24.00
CA PRO A 128 7.42 16.74 -23.62
C PRO A 128 6.78 16.76 -22.22
N LEU A 129 6.89 15.70 -21.41
CA LEU A 129 6.51 15.79 -19.97
C LEU A 129 7.54 16.57 -19.14
N CYS A 130 8.74 16.80 -19.69
CA CYS A 130 9.76 17.59 -19.05
C CYS A 130 10.67 18.27 -20.09
N SER A 131 10.21 19.39 -20.65
CA SER A 131 11.11 20.32 -21.33
C SER A 131 11.24 21.62 -20.53
N PRO A 132 11.96 21.63 -19.40
CA PRO A 132 12.44 22.89 -18.86
C PRO A 132 13.66 23.29 -19.68
N SER A 133 13.56 24.43 -20.36
CA SER A 133 14.76 25.15 -20.82
C SER A 133 15.62 25.66 -19.64
N SER A 134 15.26 25.36 -18.38
CA SER A 134 16.12 25.44 -17.19
C SER A 134 15.60 24.57 -16.03
N PRO A 135 16.34 23.54 -15.58
CA PRO A 135 16.20 23.01 -14.23
C PRO A 135 16.45 24.14 -13.26
N SER A 136 15.48 24.46 -12.40
CA SER A 136 15.72 25.33 -11.27
C SER A 136 15.69 24.45 -10.01
N PRO A 137 16.65 24.56 -9.09
CA PRO A 137 16.61 23.90 -7.77
C PRO A 137 15.45 24.37 -6.87
N THR A 138 14.49 25.11 -7.43
CA THR A 138 13.37 25.79 -6.80
C THR A 138 12.05 25.25 -7.34
N GLY A 139 11.79 23.94 -7.37
CA GLY A 139 10.46 23.39 -7.73
C GLY A 139 9.99 23.53 -9.19
N GLN A 140 8.92 22.81 -9.54
CA GLN A 140 8.32 22.81 -10.89
C GLN A 140 7.41 24.02 -11.15
N SER A 141 7.23 24.37 -12.43
CA SER A 141 6.32 25.42 -12.91
C SER A 141 5.64 24.96 -14.21
N TYR A 142 4.35 24.62 -14.14
CA TYR A 142 3.61 24.02 -15.25
C TYR A 142 3.44 24.97 -16.44
N GLN A 143 3.51 26.29 -16.20
CA GLN A 143 3.44 27.31 -17.23
C GLN A 143 4.72 27.37 -18.08
N ASP A 144 5.82 26.84 -17.56
CA ASP A 144 7.13 26.83 -18.21
C ASP A 144 7.37 25.56 -19.03
N TYR A 145 6.37 24.67 -19.13
CA TYR A 145 6.45 23.42 -19.90
C TYR A 145 6.22 23.73 -21.38
N THR A 146 7.17 24.45 -21.96
CA THR A 146 7.16 24.88 -23.37
C THR A 146 7.39 23.70 -24.30
N CYS A 147 6.87 23.80 -25.53
CA CYS A 147 7.12 22.75 -26.52
C CYS A 147 8.58 22.75 -26.99
N PRO A 148 9.09 21.59 -27.47
CA PRO A 148 10.43 21.50 -28.06
C PRO A 148 10.65 22.46 -29.22
N SER A 149 11.91 22.67 -29.59
CA SER A 149 12.23 23.59 -30.66
C SER A 149 11.58 23.19 -31.99
N GLY A 150 10.93 24.15 -32.65
CA GLY A 150 10.14 23.96 -33.86
C GLY A 150 8.64 23.73 -33.60
N GLU A 151 8.26 23.38 -32.37
CA GLU A 151 6.87 23.17 -31.95
C GLU A 151 6.35 24.28 -31.02
N GLU A 152 7.11 25.35 -30.79
CA GLU A 152 6.73 26.44 -29.87
C GLU A 152 5.42 27.11 -30.27
N HIS A 153 5.09 27.10 -31.56
CA HIS A 153 3.83 27.62 -32.09
C HIS A 153 2.60 26.77 -31.73
N ILE A 154 2.78 25.55 -31.20
CA ILE A 154 1.72 24.60 -30.84
C ILE A 154 1.22 24.85 -29.41
N GLN A 155 2.09 25.27 -28.50
CA GLN A 155 1.77 25.41 -27.07
C GLN A 155 0.63 26.42 -26.80
N CYS A 156 -0.07 26.23 -25.69
CA CYS A 156 -1.09 27.19 -25.26
C CYS A 156 -0.47 28.50 -24.79
N PRO A 157 -1.14 29.65 -25.02
CA PRO A 157 -0.79 30.89 -24.31
C PRO A 157 -1.19 30.78 -22.84
N VAL A 158 -0.36 31.32 -21.94
CA VAL A 158 -0.72 31.47 -20.53
C VAL A 158 -1.74 32.61 -20.41
N ASP A 159 -2.94 32.29 -19.96
CA ASP A 159 -4.01 33.27 -19.76
C ASP A 159 -4.12 33.61 -18.26
N PRO A 160 -3.77 34.85 -17.84
CA PRO A 160 -3.85 35.25 -16.44
C PRO A 160 -5.30 35.33 -15.93
N ASN A 161 -6.30 35.41 -16.82
CA ASN A 161 -7.71 35.51 -16.44
C ASN A 161 -8.43 34.16 -16.44
N MET A 162 -7.72 33.05 -16.75
CA MET A 162 -8.34 31.74 -16.72
C MET A 162 -8.64 31.36 -15.27
N GLU A 163 -9.89 30.96 -15.02
CA GLU A 163 -10.37 30.57 -13.70
C GLU A 163 -11.00 29.18 -13.77
N ILE A 164 -10.39 28.22 -13.08
CA ILE A 164 -10.77 26.81 -13.07
C ILE A 164 -10.50 26.24 -11.68
N THR A 165 -11.36 25.33 -11.24
CA THR A 165 -11.15 24.48 -10.07
C THR A 165 -11.15 23.02 -10.53
N ALA A 166 -10.20 22.23 -10.04
CA ALA A 166 -10.11 20.80 -10.27
C ALA A 166 -11.38 20.09 -9.80
N THR A 167 -11.79 19.08 -10.57
CA THR A 167 -12.99 18.28 -10.31
C THR A 167 -12.75 17.18 -9.28
N THR A 168 -11.50 16.78 -9.09
CA THR A 168 -11.10 15.73 -8.15
C THR A 168 -10.06 16.24 -7.17
N HIS A 169 -10.00 15.59 -6.01
CA HIS A 169 -9.04 15.85 -4.96
C HIS A 169 -8.85 14.58 -4.11
N ALA A 170 -7.82 14.56 -3.26
CA ALA A 170 -7.61 13.45 -2.34
C ALA A 170 -8.70 13.40 -1.27
N THR A 171 -9.01 12.21 -0.75
CA THR A 171 -10.17 11.98 0.15
C THR A 171 -9.77 11.59 1.58
N TRP A 172 -8.48 11.67 1.91
CA TRP A 172 -7.98 11.42 3.26
C TRP A 172 -8.42 12.52 4.25
N TYR A 173 -8.32 12.24 5.55
CA TYR A 173 -8.82 13.14 6.60
C TYR A 173 -8.04 14.47 6.64
N GLY A 174 -8.69 15.56 6.24
CA GLY A 174 -8.06 16.89 6.15
C GLY A 174 -7.40 17.18 4.80
N ALA A 175 -7.67 16.36 3.77
CA ALA A 175 -7.10 16.54 2.44
C ALA A 175 -7.33 17.95 1.87
N PRO A 176 -6.35 18.54 1.15
CA PRO A 176 -6.59 19.77 0.42
C PRO A 176 -7.74 19.60 -0.60
N PRO A 177 -8.48 20.69 -0.88
CA PRO A 177 -9.45 20.71 -1.96
C PRO A 177 -8.75 20.59 -3.31
N GLY A 178 -9.56 20.46 -4.37
CA GLY A 178 -9.04 20.50 -5.74
C GLY A 178 -8.21 21.75 -6.00
N LEU A 179 -7.13 21.59 -6.77
CA LEU A 179 -6.32 22.72 -7.24
C LEU A 179 -7.20 23.75 -7.94
N PHE A 180 -6.88 25.03 -7.79
CA PHE A 180 -7.61 26.10 -8.46
C PHE A 180 -6.67 27.18 -8.97
N CYS A 181 -7.13 27.91 -9.98
CA CYS A 181 -6.45 29.05 -10.58
C CYS A 181 -7.42 30.21 -10.81
N GLY A 182 -6.88 31.42 -10.95
CA GLY A 182 -7.69 32.60 -11.23
C GLY A 182 -6.86 33.88 -11.29
N PRO A 183 -7.47 35.00 -11.73
CA PRO A 183 -6.78 36.28 -11.87
C PRO A 183 -6.35 36.87 -10.52
N LYS A 184 -5.29 37.68 -10.52
CA LYS A 184 -4.82 38.41 -9.33
C LYS A 184 -5.86 39.38 -8.76
N GLU A 185 -6.79 39.87 -9.58
CA GLU A 185 -7.92 40.67 -9.08
C GLU A 185 -8.80 39.89 -8.10
N LYS A 186 -8.90 38.56 -8.27
CA LYS A 186 -9.67 37.67 -7.38
C LYS A 186 -8.80 37.04 -6.30
N TYR A 187 -7.57 36.65 -6.65
CA TYR A 187 -6.59 36.05 -5.75
C TYR A 187 -5.27 36.84 -5.77
N PRO A 188 -5.19 38.01 -5.10
CA PRO A 188 -3.98 38.84 -5.13
C PRO A 188 -2.74 38.13 -4.57
N LYS A 189 -2.97 37.25 -3.59
CA LYS A 189 -2.05 36.32 -2.97
C LYS A 189 -2.82 35.09 -2.54
N THR A 190 -2.12 33.99 -2.31
CA THR A 190 -2.64 32.79 -1.69
C THR A 190 -1.73 32.36 -0.54
N GLY A 191 -2.33 31.81 0.51
CA GLY A 191 -1.60 31.14 1.58
C GLY A 191 -1.58 29.63 1.37
N PHE A 192 -2.02 28.88 2.36
CA PHE A 192 -1.93 27.43 2.40
C PHE A 192 -3.23 26.77 2.86
N TRP A 193 -3.33 25.46 2.64
CA TRP A 193 -4.34 24.61 3.26
C TRP A 193 -3.82 24.06 4.59
N ASP A 194 -4.46 24.45 5.69
CA ASP A 194 -4.20 23.91 7.01
C ASP A 194 -4.99 22.60 7.18
N TYR A 195 -4.34 21.47 6.89
CA TYR A 195 -4.96 20.14 6.95
C TYR A 195 -5.42 19.73 8.36
N ALA A 196 -4.89 20.37 9.42
CA ALA A 196 -5.23 20.08 10.80
C ALA A 196 -6.38 20.95 11.33
N TYR A 197 -6.82 21.96 10.56
CA TYR A 197 -7.90 22.84 10.96
C TYR A 197 -9.20 22.08 11.20
N TRP A 198 -9.82 22.30 12.35
CA TRP A 198 -11.09 21.67 12.68
C TRP A 198 -12.26 22.54 12.19
N CYS A 199 -12.69 22.29 10.95
CA CYS A 199 -13.73 23.08 10.28
C CYS A 199 -15.17 22.80 10.74
N ASP A 200 -15.43 21.77 11.56
CA ASP A 200 -16.77 21.43 12.04
C ASP A 200 -16.92 21.74 13.53
N ASN A 201 -17.19 23.00 13.85
CA ASN A 201 -17.38 23.46 15.22
C ASN A 201 -18.75 24.14 15.40
N PRO A 202 -19.80 23.36 15.69
CA PRO A 202 -21.16 23.87 15.85
C PRO A 202 -21.34 24.78 17.08
N TRP A 203 -20.33 24.84 17.95
CA TRP A 203 -20.35 25.63 19.19
C TRP A 203 -19.63 26.97 19.05
N ASN A 204 -18.96 27.24 17.92
CA ASN A 204 -18.38 28.54 17.65
C ASN A 204 -19.47 29.60 17.38
N ASP A 205 -19.14 30.88 17.52
CA ASP A 205 -20.04 32.00 17.19
C ASP A 205 -19.38 32.94 16.16
N PRO A 206 -19.76 32.86 14.88
CA PRO A 206 -20.80 31.99 14.31
C PRO A 206 -20.39 30.50 14.25
N PRO A 207 -21.34 29.54 14.22
CA PRO A 207 -21.03 28.13 14.06
C PRO A 207 -20.27 27.85 12.77
N GLU A 208 -19.24 27.01 12.86
CA GLU A 208 -18.42 26.63 11.71
C GLU A 208 -18.81 25.23 11.23
N SER A 209 -18.78 25.04 9.92
CA SER A 209 -19.02 23.76 9.27
C SER A 209 -18.02 23.56 8.13
N CYS A 210 -17.59 22.32 7.90
CA CYS A 210 -16.77 21.95 6.76
C CYS A 210 -17.57 22.07 5.45
N ASP A 211 -17.34 23.13 4.67
CA ASP A 211 -18.16 23.55 3.54
C ASP A 211 -17.39 23.74 2.22
N VAL A 212 -16.12 23.32 2.16
CA VAL A 212 -15.26 23.49 0.98
C VAL A 212 -15.57 22.45 -0.10
N TYR A 213 -15.78 21.19 0.28
CA TYR A 213 -16.08 20.09 -0.65
C TYR A 213 -16.91 18.99 0.01
N GLU A 214 -17.58 18.17 -0.81
CA GLU A 214 -18.42 17.08 -0.32
C GLU A 214 -17.61 16.05 0.47
N GLY A 215 -18.04 15.74 1.69
CA GLY A 215 -17.36 14.78 2.56
C GLY A 215 -16.10 15.31 3.26
N GLN A 216 -15.85 16.63 3.25
CA GLN A 216 -14.80 17.26 4.04
C GLN A 216 -14.96 16.93 5.54
N LYS A 217 -13.87 16.47 6.16
CA LYS A 217 -13.84 16.07 7.59
C LYS A 217 -13.00 17.01 8.46
N ALA A 218 -12.06 17.71 7.84
CA ALA A 218 -11.15 18.66 8.46
C ALA A 218 -10.53 19.51 7.33
N GLY A 219 -9.65 20.42 7.71
CA GLY A 219 -8.89 21.25 6.80
C GLY A 219 -9.57 22.61 6.56
N GLY A 220 -8.77 23.62 6.27
CA GLY A 220 -9.28 24.96 5.99
C GLY A 220 -8.26 25.83 5.26
N PHE A 221 -8.75 26.83 4.52
CA PHE A 221 -7.88 27.81 3.89
C PHE A 221 -7.33 28.78 4.93
N ASN A 222 -6.01 28.95 4.95
CA ASN A 222 -5.35 30.06 5.63
C ASN A 222 -4.68 30.96 4.58
N ASN A 223 -5.24 32.15 4.38
CA ASN A 223 -4.73 33.16 3.44
C ASN A 223 -4.22 34.43 4.15
N ASP A 224 -3.96 34.35 5.46
CA ASP A 224 -3.54 35.49 6.28
C ASP A 224 -2.21 36.06 5.77
N GLU A 225 -1.28 35.17 5.43
CA GLU A 225 0.01 35.47 4.82
C GLU A 225 0.13 34.83 3.43
N ALA A 226 0.99 35.41 2.59
CA ALA A 226 1.35 34.79 1.33
C ALA A 226 2.25 33.60 1.63
N VAL A 227 1.98 32.45 0.99
CA VAL A 227 2.81 31.25 1.13
C VAL A 227 3.31 30.84 -0.24
N GLU A 228 4.63 30.75 -0.34
CA GLU A 228 5.31 30.28 -1.53
C GLU A 228 5.14 28.76 -1.70
N ASN A 229 4.88 28.32 -2.92
CA ASN A 229 5.19 26.93 -3.28
C ASN A 229 6.71 26.77 -3.44
N ARG A 230 7.15 25.56 -3.73
CA ARG A 230 8.58 25.29 -3.93
C ARG A 230 9.23 26.10 -5.07
N ALA A 231 8.42 26.61 -6.00
CA ALA A 231 8.79 27.52 -7.08
C ALA A 231 8.74 29.01 -6.75
N GLY A 232 8.57 29.35 -5.47
CA GLY A 232 8.52 30.75 -5.04
C GLY A 232 7.27 31.47 -5.54
N ARG A 233 6.22 30.73 -5.94
CA ARG A 233 4.94 31.31 -6.36
C ARG A 233 4.04 31.47 -5.15
N GLU A 234 3.48 32.66 -5.00
CA GLU A 234 2.53 33.02 -3.91
C GLU A 234 1.11 33.29 -4.43
N ASP A 235 0.88 33.05 -5.72
CA ASP A 235 -0.40 33.29 -6.40
C ASP A 235 -0.74 32.12 -7.32
N VAL A 236 -1.98 32.10 -7.81
CA VAL A 236 -2.50 31.07 -8.71
C VAL A 236 -2.85 31.62 -10.11
N GLU A 237 -2.26 32.77 -10.47
CA GLU A 237 -2.51 33.42 -11.76
C GLU A 237 -1.80 32.68 -12.90
N GLY A 238 -2.55 32.38 -13.96
CA GLY A 238 -2.04 31.62 -15.10
C GLY A 238 -1.72 30.15 -14.80
N CYS A 239 -2.19 29.61 -13.68
CA CYS A 239 -1.75 28.32 -13.14
C CYS A 239 -2.63 27.11 -13.47
N CYS A 240 -3.55 27.21 -14.44
CA CYS A 240 -4.54 26.17 -14.72
C CYS A 240 -4.01 24.89 -15.40
N TRP A 241 -2.71 24.59 -15.29
CA TRP A 241 -2.00 23.62 -16.14
C TRP A 241 -1.47 22.39 -15.40
N TRP A 242 -2.03 22.07 -14.22
CA TRP A 242 -1.79 20.83 -13.49
C TRP A 242 -2.22 19.58 -14.27
N GLY A 243 -1.79 18.43 -13.80
CA GLY A 243 -2.00 17.15 -14.47
C GLY A 243 -3.47 16.73 -14.56
N ARG A 244 -3.86 16.21 -15.73
CA ARG A 244 -5.23 15.76 -16.01
C ARG A 244 -5.30 14.44 -16.76
N GLY A 245 -6.33 13.66 -16.47
CA GLY A 245 -6.61 12.40 -17.13
C GLY A 245 -5.67 11.29 -16.69
N VAL A 246 -5.71 10.17 -17.42
CA VAL A 246 -5.22 8.88 -16.91
C VAL A 246 -3.70 8.77 -16.71
N ILE A 247 -2.91 9.70 -17.28
CA ILE A 247 -1.45 9.74 -17.10
C ILE A 247 -0.95 11.12 -16.64
N GLN A 248 -1.83 11.93 -16.03
CA GLN A 248 -1.50 13.29 -15.57
C GLN A 248 -0.88 14.15 -16.69
N THR A 249 -1.66 14.41 -17.75
CA THR A 249 -1.25 15.31 -18.84
C THR A 249 -1.08 16.72 -18.29
N THR A 250 0.14 17.26 -18.30
CA THR A 250 0.51 18.50 -17.59
C THR A 250 1.15 19.53 -18.51
N GLY A 251 0.93 20.82 -18.23
CA GLY A 251 1.69 21.93 -18.81
C GLY A 251 1.21 22.43 -20.19
N ILE A 252 1.55 23.69 -20.50
CA ILE A 252 1.03 24.42 -21.66
C ILE A 252 1.31 23.75 -23.01
N CYS A 253 2.41 23.01 -23.14
CA CYS A 253 2.72 22.29 -24.37
C CYS A 253 1.74 21.14 -24.61
N ASN A 254 1.49 20.30 -23.61
CA ASN A 254 0.67 19.10 -23.79
C ASN A 254 -0.80 19.46 -24.08
N PHE A 255 -1.37 20.40 -23.34
CA PHE A 255 -2.70 20.93 -23.66
C PHE A 255 -2.73 21.65 -25.02
N GLY A 256 -1.63 22.32 -25.40
CA GLY A 256 -1.47 22.93 -26.72
C GLY A 256 -1.50 21.90 -27.85
N LYS A 257 -0.79 20.78 -27.70
CA LYS A 257 -0.82 19.64 -28.62
C LYS A 257 -2.21 19.06 -28.75
N LEU A 258 -2.91 18.82 -27.62
CA LEU A 258 -4.31 18.37 -27.66
C LEU A 258 -5.20 19.35 -28.43
N ASN A 259 -5.08 20.66 -28.19
CA ASN A 259 -5.87 21.65 -28.93
C ASN A 259 -5.51 21.70 -30.43
N PHE A 260 -4.22 21.62 -30.75
CA PHE A 260 -3.71 21.73 -32.11
C PHE A 260 -4.06 20.54 -33.00
N TYR A 261 -4.11 19.33 -32.43
CA TYR A 261 -4.37 18.09 -33.16
C TYR A 261 -5.79 17.54 -32.99
N LEU A 262 -6.44 17.79 -31.86
CA LEU A 262 -7.73 17.20 -31.52
C LEU A 262 -8.83 18.22 -31.26
N GLY A 263 -8.48 19.38 -30.70
CA GLY A 263 -9.43 20.37 -30.20
C GLY A 263 -9.89 21.44 -31.20
N ALA A 264 -10.51 22.49 -30.67
CA ALA A 264 -11.06 23.60 -31.42
C ALA A 264 -10.05 24.33 -32.30
N ARG A 265 -8.76 24.38 -31.90
CA ARG A 265 -7.71 24.96 -32.74
C ARG A 265 -7.50 24.15 -34.02
N ALA A 266 -7.49 22.82 -33.94
CA ALA A 266 -7.43 21.96 -35.13
C ALA A 266 -8.59 22.28 -36.10
N ALA A 267 -9.82 22.31 -35.59
CA ALA A 267 -11.01 22.62 -36.39
C ALA A 267 -10.96 24.03 -37.02
N ARG A 268 -10.61 25.05 -36.24
CA ARG A 268 -10.50 26.44 -36.69
C ARG A 268 -9.46 26.64 -37.78
N GLU A 269 -8.37 25.87 -37.75
CA GLU A 269 -7.30 25.91 -38.74
C GLU A 269 -7.53 24.92 -39.91
N GLY A 270 -8.71 24.27 -39.97
CA GLY A 270 -9.10 23.40 -41.08
C GLY A 270 -8.49 22.00 -41.07
N ARG A 271 -7.91 21.57 -39.93
CA ARG A 271 -7.44 20.19 -39.73
C ARG A 271 -8.60 19.30 -39.25
N PRO A 272 -8.54 17.97 -39.47
CA PRO A 272 -9.42 17.03 -38.79
C PRO A 272 -9.34 17.21 -37.28
N SER A 273 -10.49 17.23 -36.61
CA SER A 273 -10.61 17.48 -35.19
C SER A 273 -11.70 16.59 -34.62
N ARG A 274 -11.35 15.81 -33.60
CA ARG A 274 -12.30 14.93 -32.90
C ARG A 274 -13.18 15.71 -31.94
N TYR A 275 -12.63 16.74 -31.31
CA TYR A 275 -13.28 17.59 -30.31
C TYR A 275 -13.33 19.05 -30.81
N PRO A 276 -14.06 19.33 -31.92
CA PRO A 276 -13.99 20.62 -32.60
C PRO A 276 -14.51 21.80 -31.78
N THR A 277 -15.22 21.54 -30.70
CA THR A 277 -15.81 22.54 -29.79
C THR A 277 -15.00 22.74 -28.50
N ILE A 278 -14.06 21.85 -28.18
CA ILE A 278 -13.26 21.93 -26.95
C ILE A 278 -11.96 22.66 -27.23
N ASP A 279 -11.80 23.85 -26.67
CA ASP A 279 -10.53 24.57 -26.69
C ASP A 279 -9.72 24.19 -25.45
N PHE A 280 -8.86 23.18 -25.55
CA PHE A 280 -8.03 22.72 -24.43
C PHE A 280 -7.07 23.78 -23.87
N CYS A 281 -6.87 24.90 -24.58
CA CYS A 281 -6.11 26.04 -24.05
C CYS A 281 -6.97 27.02 -23.24
N LYS A 282 -8.28 26.81 -23.17
CA LYS A 282 -9.23 27.63 -22.41
C LYS A 282 -10.04 26.83 -21.40
N THR A 283 -10.32 25.57 -21.72
CA THR A 283 -11.06 24.62 -20.87
C THR A 283 -10.28 23.30 -20.77
N PRO A 284 -9.03 23.29 -20.25
CA PRO A 284 -8.28 22.06 -20.03
C PRO A 284 -9.00 21.10 -19.06
N ASP A 285 -9.88 21.62 -18.19
CA ASP A 285 -10.74 20.86 -17.28
C ASP A 285 -11.71 19.92 -18.00
N ALA A 286 -12.05 20.19 -19.27
CA ALA A 286 -12.94 19.34 -20.07
C ALA A 286 -12.48 17.87 -20.12
N ILE A 287 -11.18 17.59 -19.92
CA ILE A 287 -10.66 16.22 -19.82
C ILE A 287 -11.31 15.44 -18.67
N CYS A 288 -11.63 16.12 -17.57
CA CYS A 288 -12.18 15.53 -16.35
C CYS A 288 -13.65 15.89 -16.11
N SER A 289 -14.13 17.02 -16.64
CA SER A 289 -15.49 17.53 -16.44
C SER A 289 -16.49 17.19 -17.55
N SER A 290 -16.03 16.70 -18.71
CA SER A 290 -16.90 16.46 -19.86
C SER A 290 -17.84 15.27 -19.65
N GLU A 291 -19.15 15.53 -19.65
CA GLU A 291 -20.19 14.49 -19.71
C GLU A 291 -20.43 13.96 -21.14
N GLU A 292 -20.05 14.74 -22.17
CA GLU A 292 -20.25 14.38 -23.58
C GLU A 292 -19.19 13.38 -24.08
N TYR A 293 -17.98 13.47 -23.53
CA TYR A 293 -16.81 12.71 -23.98
C TYR A 293 -16.14 11.98 -22.81
N SER A 294 -16.76 10.91 -22.32
CA SER A 294 -16.26 10.16 -21.17
C SER A 294 -14.90 9.48 -21.45
N GLU A 295 -14.58 9.21 -22.72
CA GLU A 295 -13.32 8.64 -23.15
C GLU A 295 -12.14 9.63 -23.12
N LEU A 296 -12.41 10.93 -22.97
CA LEU A 296 -11.41 11.99 -23.12
C LEU A 296 -10.27 11.90 -22.10
N LYS A 297 -10.56 11.45 -20.87
CA LYS A 297 -9.56 11.13 -19.83
C LYS A 297 -8.57 10.04 -20.26
N TRP A 298 -8.99 9.09 -21.09
CA TRP A 298 -8.12 8.08 -21.70
C TRP A 298 -7.39 8.61 -22.92
N ILE A 299 -8.09 9.37 -23.78
CA ILE A 299 -7.53 9.92 -25.02
C ILE A 299 -6.38 10.89 -24.74
N SER A 300 -6.46 11.70 -23.69
CA SER A 300 -5.35 12.59 -23.29
C SER A 300 -4.06 11.82 -23.01
N GLY A 301 -4.14 10.73 -22.22
CA GLY A 301 -2.99 9.89 -21.91
C GLY A 301 -2.52 9.02 -23.08
N LEU A 302 -3.44 8.46 -23.87
CA LEU A 302 -3.10 7.69 -25.06
C LEU A 302 -2.45 8.56 -26.13
N TRP A 303 -2.85 9.83 -26.27
CA TRP A 303 -2.17 10.77 -27.15
C TRP A 303 -0.72 10.99 -26.72
N TYR A 304 -0.47 11.26 -25.43
CA TYR A 304 0.90 11.34 -24.91
C TYR A 304 1.69 10.06 -25.17
N TRP A 305 1.10 8.89 -24.89
CA TRP A 305 1.72 7.60 -25.16
C TRP A 305 2.10 7.44 -26.62
N MET A 306 1.19 7.82 -27.52
CA MET A 306 1.39 7.73 -28.96
C MET A 306 2.46 8.66 -29.49
N ASP A 307 2.46 9.91 -29.05
CA ASP A 307 3.36 10.97 -29.50
C ASP A 307 4.78 10.79 -28.94
N SER A 308 4.87 10.40 -27.65
CA SER A 308 6.12 10.51 -26.89
C SER A 308 6.72 9.16 -26.48
N VAL A 309 5.90 8.20 -26.03
CA VAL A 309 6.41 6.95 -25.45
C VAL A 309 6.66 5.89 -26.52
N GLN A 310 5.64 5.54 -27.31
CA GLN A 310 5.80 4.49 -28.34
C GLN A 310 6.69 4.94 -29.52
N ASN A 311 6.86 6.26 -29.69
CA ASN A 311 7.74 6.86 -30.68
C ASN A 311 9.16 7.12 -30.14
N TYR A 312 9.40 6.82 -28.85
CA TYR A 312 10.68 7.09 -28.21
C TYR A 312 11.83 6.39 -28.94
N ASN A 313 12.84 7.17 -29.28
CA ASN A 313 14.05 6.74 -29.96
C ASN A 313 15.24 7.60 -29.50
N SER A 314 16.07 7.06 -28.62
CA SER A 314 17.22 7.79 -28.06
C SER A 314 18.34 6.84 -27.67
N ASN A 315 19.59 7.26 -27.90
CA ASN A 315 20.81 6.49 -27.56
C ASN A 315 20.81 5.01 -28.00
N GLY A 316 20.19 4.71 -29.16
CA GLY A 316 20.11 3.35 -29.68
C GLY A 316 18.99 2.48 -29.07
N TRP A 317 18.18 3.04 -28.18
CA TRP A 317 16.99 2.41 -27.62
C TRP A 317 15.75 2.89 -28.38
N TYR A 318 15.02 1.96 -28.99
CA TYR A 318 13.80 2.24 -29.76
C TYR A 318 12.63 1.41 -29.24
N TYR A 319 11.55 2.09 -28.84
CA TYR A 319 10.43 1.47 -28.13
C TYR A 319 9.91 0.19 -28.80
N LYS A 320 9.60 0.24 -30.10
CA LYS A 320 9.02 -0.92 -30.79
C LYS A 320 10.02 -2.09 -30.89
N THR A 321 11.31 -1.81 -31.03
CA THR A 321 12.34 -2.86 -31.03
C THR A 321 12.43 -3.53 -29.67
N GLU A 322 12.39 -2.76 -28.57
CA GLU A 322 12.47 -3.32 -27.23
C GLU A 322 11.17 -4.04 -26.82
N LEU A 323 10.01 -3.54 -27.23
CA LEU A 323 8.73 -4.25 -27.10
C LEU A 323 8.78 -5.61 -27.80
N HIS A 324 9.28 -5.65 -29.04
CA HIS A 324 9.45 -6.89 -29.78
C HIS A 324 10.43 -7.85 -29.08
N LYS A 325 11.56 -7.34 -28.57
CA LYS A 325 12.53 -8.16 -27.82
C LYS A 325 11.92 -8.75 -26.56
N PHE A 326 11.19 -7.95 -25.78
CA PHE A 326 10.53 -8.38 -24.55
C PHE A 326 9.49 -9.47 -24.84
N VAL A 327 8.60 -9.24 -25.81
CA VAL A 327 7.57 -10.22 -26.20
C VAL A 327 8.19 -11.50 -26.74
N ASN A 328 9.14 -11.41 -27.67
CA ASN A 328 9.80 -12.59 -28.24
C ASN A 328 10.71 -13.32 -27.24
N GLY A 329 11.18 -12.61 -26.21
CA GLY A 329 11.93 -13.14 -25.09
C GLY A 329 11.07 -13.88 -24.05
N GLY A 330 9.75 -13.92 -24.23
CA GLY A 330 8.83 -14.60 -23.32
C GLY A 330 8.33 -13.76 -22.15
N MET A 331 8.50 -12.43 -22.22
CA MET A 331 7.92 -11.46 -21.28
C MET A 331 8.34 -11.64 -19.81
N THR A 332 9.59 -12.08 -19.55
CA THR A 332 10.06 -12.45 -18.22
C THR A 332 10.97 -11.42 -17.53
N ASP A 333 11.32 -10.33 -18.20
CA ASP A 333 12.34 -9.37 -17.73
C ASP A 333 11.72 -8.01 -17.38
N ASP A 334 12.14 -7.44 -16.25
CA ASP A 334 11.64 -6.15 -15.76
C ASP A 334 12.27 -4.95 -16.49
N SER A 335 13.39 -5.13 -17.19
CA SER A 335 14.11 -4.00 -17.81
C SER A 335 13.28 -3.22 -18.84
N PHE A 336 12.36 -3.91 -19.53
CA PHE A 336 11.45 -3.28 -20.48
C PHE A 336 10.50 -2.29 -19.81
N ILE A 337 9.82 -2.71 -18.74
CA ILE A 337 8.87 -1.85 -18.03
C ILE A 337 9.59 -0.77 -17.21
N ASP A 338 10.80 -1.04 -16.73
CA ASP A 338 11.64 -0.03 -16.06
C ASP A 338 12.01 1.09 -17.01
N SER A 339 12.43 0.74 -18.23
CA SER A 339 12.77 1.70 -19.27
C SER A 339 11.57 2.58 -19.59
N ILE A 340 10.39 1.98 -19.73
CA ILE A 340 9.14 2.70 -20.00
C ILE A 340 8.76 3.61 -18.83
N SER A 341 8.89 3.13 -17.60
CA SER A 341 8.58 3.90 -16.40
C SER A 341 9.52 5.11 -16.28
N GLY A 342 10.79 4.94 -16.63
CA GLY A 342 11.73 6.05 -16.78
C GLY A 342 11.33 7.03 -17.89
N ILE A 343 10.86 6.56 -19.06
CA ILE A 343 10.43 7.46 -20.15
C ILE A 343 9.22 8.30 -19.70
N VAL A 344 8.25 7.68 -19.03
CA VAL A 344 7.03 8.33 -18.57
C VAL A 344 7.31 9.31 -17.45
N ASN A 345 8.01 8.88 -16.40
CA ASN A 345 8.21 9.69 -15.20
C ASN A 345 9.38 10.68 -15.33
N ARG A 346 10.40 10.35 -16.16
CA ARG A 346 11.69 11.05 -16.22
C ARG A 346 12.21 11.41 -17.60
N GLY A 347 11.53 11.01 -18.67
CA GLY A 347 11.97 11.26 -20.04
C GLY A 347 13.21 10.45 -20.47
N CYS A 348 13.61 9.41 -19.72
CA CYS A 348 14.80 8.61 -20.05
C CYS A 348 14.56 7.10 -19.89
N HIS A 349 15.15 6.28 -20.76
CA HIS A 349 14.96 4.82 -20.75
C HIS A 349 15.93 4.05 -19.85
N ASN A 350 16.96 4.69 -19.29
CA ASN A 350 17.95 4.03 -18.43
C ASN A 350 17.86 4.59 -17.00
N PRO A 351 16.90 4.13 -16.19
CA PRO A 351 16.85 4.52 -14.78
C PRO A 351 18.07 3.98 -14.00
N PRO A 352 18.61 4.71 -13.00
CA PRO A 352 18.18 6.05 -12.59
C PRO A 352 18.57 7.09 -13.65
N CYS A 353 17.63 7.99 -13.94
CA CYS A 353 17.84 9.03 -14.93
C CYS A 353 18.69 10.16 -14.32
N ALA A 354 19.28 11.03 -15.14
CA ALA A 354 19.97 12.23 -14.64
C ALA A 354 19.05 13.13 -13.79
N THR A 355 17.75 12.95 -14.00
CA THR A 355 16.63 13.55 -13.30
C THR A 355 16.27 12.82 -12.00
N GLY A 356 17.09 11.92 -11.49
CA GLY A 356 16.85 11.06 -10.30
C GLY A 356 16.14 9.73 -10.62
N ASP A 357 15.63 9.04 -9.59
CA ASP A 357 15.12 7.65 -9.68
C ASP A 357 13.78 7.54 -10.43
N VAL A 358 12.86 6.64 -10.11
CA VAL A 358 11.55 6.62 -10.76
C VAL A 358 10.52 6.42 -9.66
N ASP A 359 9.54 7.32 -9.59
CA ASP A 359 8.53 7.21 -8.55
C ASP A 359 7.69 5.94 -8.74
N GLY A 360 7.58 5.15 -7.67
CA GLY A 360 6.82 3.90 -7.65
C GLY A 360 7.29 2.85 -8.67
N LEU A 361 8.59 2.76 -8.97
CA LEU A 361 9.11 1.79 -9.95
C LEU A 361 8.64 0.35 -9.67
N THR A 362 8.70 -0.09 -8.42
CA THR A 362 8.22 -1.42 -8.01
C THR A 362 6.72 -1.58 -8.23
N ASP A 363 5.91 -0.57 -7.90
CA ASP A 363 4.46 -0.61 -8.09
C ASP A 363 4.12 -0.70 -9.59
N ARG A 364 4.85 0.05 -10.45
CA ARG A 364 4.68 0.01 -11.91
C ARG A 364 5.00 -1.37 -12.48
N ARG A 365 6.05 -2.05 -11.96
CA ARG A 365 6.35 -3.45 -12.31
C ARG A 365 5.21 -4.37 -11.91
N GLY A 366 4.73 -4.26 -10.66
CA GLY A 366 3.62 -5.07 -10.14
C GLY A 366 2.35 -4.89 -10.99
N ASN A 367 1.97 -3.64 -11.26
CA ASN A 367 0.84 -3.31 -12.12
C ASN A 367 0.98 -3.93 -13.53
N PHE A 368 2.18 -3.85 -14.12
CA PHE A 368 2.43 -4.45 -15.43
C PHE A 368 2.24 -5.96 -15.43
N GLN A 369 2.78 -6.65 -14.41
CA GLN A 369 2.58 -8.09 -14.24
C GLN A 369 1.10 -8.46 -14.02
N SER A 370 0.35 -7.67 -13.25
CA SER A 370 -1.09 -7.86 -13.05
C SER A 370 -1.86 -7.72 -14.36
N VAL A 371 -1.55 -6.71 -15.18
CA VAL A 371 -2.23 -6.50 -16.46
C VAL A 371 -1.86 -7.61 -17.46
N LEU A 372 -0.59 -8.00 -17.58
CA LEU A 372 -0.18 -9.12 -18.44
C LEU A 372 -0.93 -10.41 -18.07
N SER A 373 -1.03 -10.70 -16.78
CA SER A 373 -1.72 -11.88 -16.27
C SER A 373 -3.22 -11.82 -16.56
N ALA A 374 -3.87 -10.67 -16.36
CA ALA A 374 -5.27 -10.45 -16.69
C ALA A 374 -5.56 -10.62 -18.19
N LEU A 375 -4.60 -10.24 -19.04
CA LEU A 375 -4.67 -10.42 -20.49
C LEU A 375 -4.37 -11.85 -20.94
N GLY A 376 -4.05 -12.78 -20.03
CA GLY A 376 -3.71 -14.17 -20.35
C GLY A 376 -2.37 -14.32 -21.08
N LEU A 377 -1.47 -13.34 -20.91
CA LEU A 377 -0.12 -13.38 -21.48
C LEU A 377 0.85 -14.06 -20.49
N PRO A 378 1.83 -14.84 -20.99
CA PRO A 378 2.75 -15.57 -20.12
C PRO A 378 3.67 -14.60 -19.36
N SER A 379 3.45 -14.47 -18.05
CA SER A 379 4.34 -13.74 -17.13
C SER A 379 5.31 -14.67 -16.39
N THR A 380 5.13 -15.99 -16.51
CA THR A 380 6.03 -17.02 -15.95
C THR A 380 6.26 -18.17 -16.94
N GLY A 381 7.46 -18.22 -17.52
CA GLY A 381 8.23 -19.45 -17.79
C GLY A 381 7.66 -20.64 -18.59
N THR A 382 6.50 -20.59 -19.25
CA THR A 382 6.06 -21.71 -20.13
C THR A 382 5.63 -21.27 -21.52
N LYS A 383 6.48 -21.59 -22.51
CA LYS A 383 6.18 -21.46 -23.94
C LYS A 383 5.35 -22.66 -24.40
N PRO A 384 4.17 -22.48 -25.03
CA PRO A 384 3.52 -23.57 -25.75
C PRO A 384 4.28 -23.84 -27.04
N SER A 385 4.79 -25.06 -27.20
CA SER A 385 5.42 -25.52 -28.44
C SER A 385 4.38 -25.64 -29.55
N SER A 386 4.58 -24.88 -30.63
CA SER A 386 3.79 -24.93 -31.85
C SER A 386 3.98 -26.25 -32.61
N THR A 387 2.93 -27.06 -32.72
CA THR A 387 2.69 -27.95 -33.87
C THR A 387 1.20 -28.29 -33.93
N LEU A 388 0.45 -27.63 -34.82
CA LEU A 388 -0.89 -28.02 -35.23
C LEU A 388 -0.83 -29.00 -36.41
N PRO A 389 -1.65 -30.06 -36.42
CA PRO A 389 -2.17 -30.67 -37.65
C PRO A 389 -3.65 -30.30 -37.87
N PRO A 390 -4.18 -30.53 -39.09
CA PRO A 390 -5.20 -29.69 -39.71
C PRO A 390 -6.64 -29.98 -39.26
N ILE A 391 -7.45 -28.92 -39.27
CA ILE A 391 -8.89 -28.88 -39.03
C ILE A 391 -9.64 -29.52 -40.22
N PRO A 392 -10.53 -30.51 -40.00
CA PRO A 392 -11.67 -30.77 -40.87
C PRO A 392 -12.91 -30.03 -40.33
N SER A 393 -13.69 -29.49 -41.26
CA SER A 393 -14.92 -28.71 -41.10
C SER A 393 -16.08 -29.48 -40.41
N PRO A 394 -17.16 -28.79 -40.00
CA PRO A 394 -17.98 -29.16 -38.85
C PRO A 394 -19.05 -30.19 -39.20
N THR A 395 -19.23 -31.17 -38.33
CA THR A 395 -20.49 -31.89 -38.20
C THR A 395 -20.78 -32.11 -36.72
N ASP A 396 -22.02 -31.76 -36.38
CA ASP A 396 -22.72 -31.91 -35.11
C ASP A 396 -22.27 -33.11 -34.26
N ASN A 397 -21.95 -32.86 -32.99
CA ASN A 397 -22.75 -33.40 -31.89
C ASN A 397 -22.23 -32.94 -30.52
N LEU A 398 -23.23 -32.63 -29.70
CA LEU A 398 -23.25 -32.40 -28.26
C LEU A 398 -22.49 -33.52 -27.51
N GLU A 399 -21.50 -33.17 -26.68
CA GLU A 399 -21.40 -33.64 -25.28
C GLU A 399 -20.17 -33.09 -24.52
N SER A 400 -20.44 -32.82 -23.25
CA SER A 400 -19.58 -32.29 -22.20
C SER A 400 -18.24 -32.99 -22.02
N ALA A 401 -17.14 -32.23 -21.99
CA ALA A 401 -15.91 -32.61 -21.31
C ALA A 401 -15.16 -31.36 -20.80
N THR A 402 -15.36 -31.05 -19.53
CA THR A 402 -14.54 -30.12 -18.74
C THR A 402 -13.17 -30.76 -18.45
N ALA A 403 -12.09 -30.21 -19.00
CA ALA A 403 -10.73 -30.51 -18.56
C ALA A 403 -10.32 -29.49 -17.49
N SER A 404 -10.25 -29.93 -16.23
CA SER A 404 -9.79 -29.15 -15.09
C SER A 404 -8.25 -29.05 -15.11
N VAL A 405 -7.72 -27.83 -15.24
CA VAL A 405 -6.30 -27.55 -14.93
C VAL A 405 -6.12 -27.68 -13.41
N SER A 406 -5.21 -28.55 -12.97
CA SER A 406 -4.89 -28.74 -11.54
C SER A 406 -4.10 -27.52 -11.01
N LYS A 407 -4.65 -26.82 -10.02
CA LYS A 407 -4.01 -25.66 -9.38
C LYS A 407 -2.87 -26.10 -8.44
N SER A 408 -1.80 -25.30 -8.32
CA SER A 408 -0.70 -25.59 -7.37
C SER A 408 -1.19 -25.55 -5.91
N SER A 409 -0.49 -26.23 -4.99
CA SER A 409 -0.84 -26.25 -3.56
C SER A 409 -0.97 -24.86 -2.95
N LEU A 410 -0.06 -23.95 -3.33
CA LEU A 410 -0.08 -22.56 -2.91
C LEU A 410 -1.32 -21.86 -3.46
N GLN A 411 -1.61 -22.02 -4.75
CA GLN A 411 -2.78 -21.39 -5.36
C GLN A 411 -4.08 -21.87 -4.71
N GLN A 412 -4.19 -23.15 -4.35
CA GLN A 412 -5.36 -23.66 -3.64
C GLN A 412 -5.54 -23.01 -2.26
N ILE A 413 -4.45 -22.79 -1.50
CA ILE A 413 -4.49 -22.07 -0.22
C ILE A 413 -4.90 -20.61 -0.44
N LEU A 414 -4.25 -19.91 -1.38
CA LEU A 414 -4.54 -18.50 -1.64
C LEU A 414 -5.99 -18.30 -2.11
N ASP A 415 -6.50 -19.21 -2.96
CA ASP A 415 -7.89 -19.19 -3.40
C ASP A 415 -8.85 -19.42 -2.23
N SER A 416 -8.59 -20.43 -1.39
CA SER A 416 -9.41 -20.69 -0.19
C SER A 416 -9.42 -19.50 0.77
N LEU A 417 -8.27 -18.87 1.00
CA LEU A 417 -8.21 -17.67 1.84
C LEU A 417 -8.95 -16.48 1.20
N THR A 418 -8.86 -16.33 -0.11
CA THR A 418 -9.55 -15.26 -0.86
C THR A 418 -11.05 -15.43 -0.82
N GLU A 419 -11.57 -16.66 -0.94
CA GLU A 419 -12.98 -16.97 -0.75
C GLU A 419 -13.45 -16.63 0.68
N LEU A 420 -12.57 -16.84 1.66
CA LEU A 420 -12.81 -16.53 3.07
C LEU A 420 -12.53 -15.07 3.44
N ARG A 421 -12.16 -14.21 2.48
CA ARG A 421 -11.84 -12.80 2.73
C ARG A 421 -12.89 -12.07 3.57
N PRO A 422 -14.22 -12.15 3.27
CA PRO A 422 -15.21 -11.46 4.08
C PRO A 422 -15.22 -11.93 5.55
N THR A 423 -15.03 -13.23 5.77
CA THR A 423 -14.95 -13.82 7.12
C THR A 423 -13.70 -13.35 7.84
N ILE A 424 -12.55 -13.32 7.16
CA ILE A 424 -11.28 -12.88 7.70
C ILE A 424 -11.32 -11.38 8.04
N GLU A 425 -11.79 -10.52 7.14
CA GLU A 425 -11.92 -9.09 7.40
C GLU A 425 -12.90 -8.81 8.53
N SER A 426 -14.07 -9.46 8.57
CA SER A 426 -15.10 -9.19 9.58
C SER A 426 -14.90 -9.83 10.95
N ASN A 427 -13.93 -10.75 11.11
CA ASN A 427 -13.70 -11.44 12.38
C ASN A 427 -12.24 -11.48 12.84
N VAL A 428 -11.29 -11.54 11.90
CA VAL A 428 -9.86 -11.70 12.19
C VAL A 428 -9.17 -10.35 12.20
N LEU A 429 -9.39 -9.54 11.17
CA LEU A 429 -8.75 -8.23 10.97
C LEU A 429 -9.50 -7.08 11.65
N MET A 430 -10.35 -7.41 12.62
CA MET A 430 -11.08 -6.44 13.43
C MET A 430 -10.32 -6.15 14.73
N TYR A 431 -10.32 -4.88 15.10
CA TYR A 431 -9.83 -4.41 16.38
C TYR A 431 -10.92 -3.68 17.17
N ARG A 432 -10.74 -3.61 18.48
CA ARG A 432 -11.63 -2.85 19.35
C ARG A 432 -10.94 -1.57 19.79
N ASN A 433 -11.50 -0.42 19.40
CA ASN A 433 -10.97 0.88 19.79
C ASN A 433 -11.23 1.20 21.28
N ALA A 434 -10.69 2.34 21.72
CA ALA A 434 -10.82 2.89 23.07
C ALA A 434 -12.26 2.98 23.59
N TYR A 435 -13.22 3.24 22.69
CA TYR A 435 -14.64 3.36 23.00
C TYR A 435 -15.38 2.02 23.02
N GLY A 436 -14.67 0.92 22.77
CA GLY A 436 -15.23 -0.42 22.73
C GLY A 436 -15.92 -0.77 21.41
N VAL A 437 -15.74 0.04 20.36
CA VAL A 437 -16.31 -0.19 19.02
C VAL A 437 -15.37 -1.08 18.22
N GLU A 438 -15.93 -2.11 17.57
CA GLU A 438 -15.19 -2.96 16.64
C GLU A 438 -15.03 -2.21 15.31
N SER A 439 -13.82 -2.20 14.75
CA SER A 439 -13.49 -1.56 13.48
C SER A 439 -12.50 -2.41 12.70
N LEU A 440 -12.54 -2.32 11.36
CA LEU A 440 -11.59 -2.99 10.51
C LEU A 440 -10.22 -2.33 10.67
N SER A 441 -9.17 -3.14 10.76
CA SER A 441 -7.79 -2.66 10.88
C SER A 441 -7.34 -1.95 9.60
N ASP A 442 -6.77 -0.76 9.77
CA ASP A 442 -6.09 0.01 8.72
C ASP A 442 -4.58 -0.30 8.65
N VAL A 443 -4.02 -0.92 9.68
CA VAL A 443 -2.62 -1.40 9.72
C VAL A 443 -2.49 -2.79 9.09
N TYR A 444 -3.43 -3.70 9.38
CA TYR A 444 -3.38 -5.11 8.98
C TYR A 444 -4.45 -5.42 7.94
N THR A 445 -4.10 -5.26 6.66
CA THR A 445 -5.03 -5.48 5.55
C THR A 445 -4.93 -6.91 4.98
N PHE A 446 -6.04 -7.41 4.44
CA PHE A 446 -6.11 -8.77 3.88
C PHE A 446 -5.20 -8.97 2.66
N ASN A 447 -5.17 -8.00 1.74
CA ASN A 447 -4.38 -8.12 0.51
C ASN A 447 -2.89 -8.16 0.82
N ALA A 448 -2.41 -7.28 1.70
CA ALA A 448 -1.02 -7.29 2.14
C ALA A 448 -0.64 -8.61 2.84
N PHE A 449 -1.57 -9.22 3.58
CA PHE A 449 -1.37 -10.55 4.16
C PHE A 449 -1.20 -11.63 3.08
N ILE A 450 -2.08 -11.65 2.07
CA ILE A 450 -2.05 -12.63 0.98
C ILE A 450 -0.78 -12.50 0.15
N GLU A 451 -0.39 -11.28 -0.22
CA GLU A 451 0.84 -10.99 -0.96
C GLU A 451 2.08 -11.45 -0.19
N SER A 452 2.16 -11.10 1.10
CA SER A 452 3.28 -11.49 1.96
C SER A 452 3.33 -13.01 2.13
N LEU A 453 2.18 -13.66 2.37
CA LEU A 453 2.10 -15.11 2.51
C LEU A 453 2.56 -15.83 1.23
N ALA A 454 2.13 -15.34 0.06
CA ALA A 454 2.55 -15.88 -1.23
C ALA A 454 4.07 -15.79 -1.40
N TYR A 455 4.67 -14.62 -1.11
CA TYR A 455 6.12 -14.43 -1.17
C TYR A 455 6.88 -15.39 -0.25
N PHE A 456 6.46 -15.51 1.01
CA PHE A 456 7.12 -16.39 1.98
C PHE A 456 6.94 -17.89 1.68
N ALA A 457 5.84 -18.28 1.04
CA ALA A 457 5.62 -19.67 0.62
C ALA A 457 6.36 -20.02 -0.70
N GLU A 458 6.38 -19.10 -1.67
CA GLU A 458 6.91 -19.34 -3.01
C GLU A 458 8.40 -19.01 -3.15
N SER A 459 8.87 -17.92 -2.56
CA SER A 459 10.28 -17.52 -2.62
C SER A 459 11.00 -17.92 -1.34
N GLY A 460 10.39 -17.61 -0.20
CA GLY A 460 11.00 -17.77 1.11
C GLY A 460 12.19 -16.84 1.34
N ILE A 461 12.84 -16.99 2.48
CA ILE A 461 13.99 -16.18 2.91
C ILE A 461 15.02 -17.07 3.60
N GLY A 462 16.30 -16.87 3.31
CA GLY A 462 17.37 -17.64 3.96
C GLY A 462 17.28 -19.14 3.69
N GLY A 463 16.69 -19.54 2.55
CA GLY A 463 16.43 -20.94 2.21
C GLY A 463 15.23 -21.58 2.93
N LYS A 464 14.55 -20.83 3.80
CA LYS A 464 13.36 -21.27 4.53
C LYS A 464 12.09 -20.70 3.88
N ARG A 465 11.02 -21.48 3.83
CA ARG A 465 9.73 -21.10 3.21
C ARG A 465 8.60 -21.35 4.19
N PHE A 466 7.54 -20.55 4.11
CA PHE A 466 6.32 -20.81 4.86
C PHE A 466 5.76 -22.20 4.50
N TYR A 467 5.51 -23.01 5.51
CA TYR A 467 5.07 -24.38 5.29
C TYR A 467 3.60 -24.45 4.88
N ILE A 468 3.35 -24.99 3.69
CA ILE A 468 2.02 -25.09 3.05
C ILE A 468 1.52 -26.52 2.86
N GLY A 469 2.17 -27.52 3.46
CA GLY A 469 1.67 -28.90 3.49
C GLY A 469 2.46 -29.97 2.74
N SER A 470 3.39 -29.62 1.84
CA SER A 470 4.29 -30.61 1.22
C SER A 470 5.63 -29.98 0.78
N GLU A 471 6.67 -30.80 0.65
CA GLU A 471 7.88 -30.42 -0.11
C GLU A 471 7.58 -30.48 -1.62
N GLN A 472 8.26 -29.67 -2.42
CA GLN A 472 8.03 -29.59 -3.87
C GLN A 472 8.20 -30.96 -4.54
N GLY A 473 7.17 -31.45 -5.25
CA GLY A 473 7.26 -32.60 -6.16
C GLY A 473 6.51 -33.87 -5.75
N SER A 474 5.81 -33.90 -4.62
CA SER A 474 4.91 -35.03 -4.26
C SER A 474 3.48 -34.81 -4.77
N GLU A 475 2.82 -35.88 -5.24
CA GLU A 475 1.38 -35.87 -5.51
C GLU A 475 0.62 -35.48 -4.23
N GLN A 476 -0.19 -34.42 -4.31
CA GLN A 476 -0.83 -33.81 -3.16
C GLN A 476 -2.04 -34.61 -2.68
N SER A 477 -2.14 -34.77 -1.37
CA SER A 477 -3.30 -35.31 -0.67
C SER A 477 -4.17 -34.18 -0.08
N SER A 478 -5.45 -34.44 0.18
CA SER A 478 -6.32 -33.48 0.91
C SER A 478 -5.79 -33.12 2.31
N SER A 479 -4.93 -33.96 2.87
CA SER A 479 -4.21 -33.72 4.13
C SER A 479 -3.21 -32.56 4.03
N ASP A 480 -2.52 -32.42 2.90
CA ASP A 480 -1.45 -31.43 2.73
C ASP A 480 -2.01 -30.00 2.75
N LEU A 481 -3.08 -29.76 2.00
CA LEU A 481 -3.81 -28.48 2.03
C LEU A 481 -4.26 -28.13 3.45
N ARG A 482 -4.69 -29.13 4.21
CA ARG A 482 -5.17 -28.96 5.58
C ARG A 482 -4.04 -28.60 6.54
N TYR A 483 -2.85 -29.19 6.40
CA TYR A 483 -1.68 -28.81 7.19
C TYR A 483 -1.28 -27.35 6.93
N GLY A 484 -1.23 -26.94 5.66
CA GLY A 484 -0.92 -25.55 5.29
C GLY A 484 -1.92 -24.54 5.85
N MET A 485 -3.22 -24.80 5.71
CA MET A 485 -4.27 -23.94 6.26
C MET A 485 -4.24 -23.87 7.79
N VAL A 486 -3.86 -24.94 8.50
CA VAL A 486 -3.72 -24.92 9.96
C VAL A 486 -2.47 -24.14 10.40
N ASN A 487 -1.38 -24.19 9.63
CA ASN A 487 -0.21 -23.32 9.85
C ASN A 487 -0.59 -21.83 9.69
N VAL A 488 -1.36 -21.49 8.65
CA VAL A 488 -1.93 -20.15 8.47
C VAL A 488 -2.83 -19.76 9.65
N ALA A 489 -3.69 -20.67 10.11
CA ALA A 489 -4.55 -20.45 11.27
C ALA A 489 -3.74 -20.15 12.55
N ALA A 490 -2.63 -20.88 12.75
CA ALA A 490 -1.75 -20.69 13.90
C ALA A 490 -1.05 -19.31 13.83
N PHE A 491 -0.54 -18.92 12.66
CA PHE A 491 0.07 -17.61 12.44
C PHE A 491 -0.91 -16.45 12.69
N LEU A 492 -2.10 -16.51 12.09
CA LEU A 492 -3.14 -15.47 12.25
C LEU A 492 -3.64 -15.40 13.70
N ALA A 493 -3.73 -16.52 14.40
CA ALA A 493 -4.15 -16.55 15.80
C ALA A 493 -3.15 -15.85 16.73
N GLN A 494 -1.84 -16.07 16.50
CA GLN A 494 -0.80 -15.37 17.24
C GLN A 494 -0.78 -13.89 16.86
N SER A 495 -0.83 -13.57 15.57
CA SER A 495 -0.88 -12.18 15.08
C SER A 495 -2.05 -11.40 15.68
N ARG A 496 -3.23 -12.01 15.74
CA ARG A 496 -4.41 -11.40 16.35
C ARG A 496 -4.22 -11.13 17.84
N THR A 497 -3.52 -12.01 18.54
CA THR A 497 -3.28 -11.84 19.98
C THR A 497 -2.27 -10.73 20.25
N GLU A 498 -1.20 -10.67 19.45
CA GLU A 498 -0.10 -9.72 19.65
C GLU A 498 -0.48 -8.29 19.25
N SER A 499 -1.09 -8.12 18.06
CA SER A 499 -1.11 -6.81 17.40
C SER A 499 -2.47 -6.42 16.83
N ILE A 500 -3.09 -7.29 16.03
CA ILE A 500 -4.26 -6.92 15.21
C ILE A 500 -5.43 -6.46 16.08
N GLN A 501 -5.74 -7.16 17.18
CA GLN A 501 -6.86 -6.79 18.05
C GLN A 501 -6.69 -5.43 18.74
N TYR A 502 -5.47 -4.90 18.74
CA TYR A 502 -5.10 -3.58 19.27
C TYR A 502 -4.83 -2.57 18.16
N ASN A 503 -4.87 -2.98 16.90
CA ASN A 503 -4.46 -2.17 15.74
C ASN A 503 -3.10 -1.49 15.95
N ALA A 504 -2.18 -2.21 16.59
CA ALA A 504 -0.90 -1.67 17.04
C ALA A 504 0.21 -2.23 16.16
N CYS A 505 0.97 -1.36 15.50
CA CYS A 505 2.18 -1.79 14.78
C CYS A 505 3.36 -1.98 15.73
N GLU A 506 3.39 -1.21 16.83
CA GLU A 506 4.46 -1.22 17.82
C GLU A 506 3.99 -1.73 19.19
N GLU A 507 4.93 -2.32 19.92
CA GLU A 507 4.68 -2.82 21.25
C GLU A 507 4.37 -1.69 22.24
N PHE A 508 3.40 -1.94 23.12
CA PHE A 508 2.94 -1.00 24.14
C PHE A 508 3.15 -1.55 25.55
N HIS A 509 3.06 -0.67 26.57
CA HIS A 509 3.17 -1.04 27.97
C HIS A 509 2.08 -2.06 28.34
N SER A 510 2.47 -3.29 28.66
CA SER A 510 1.59 -4.38 29.05
C SER A 510 2.05 -5.10 30.32
N ASP A 511 3.30 -4.90 30.74
CA ASP A 511 3.85 -5.42 32.00
C ASP A 511 3.69 -4.40 33.13
N ASP A 512 2.84 -4.74 34.11
CA ASP A 512 2.49 -3.88 35.25
C ASP A 512 2.99 -4.46 36.58
N THR A 513 3.43 -3.58 37.47
CA THR A 513 3.72 -3.90 38.86
C THR A 513 2.77 -3.12 39.76
N SER A 514 1.70 -3.76 40.22
CA SER A 514 0.69 -3.17 41.11
C SER A 514 -0.03 -1.95 40.52
N GLY A 515 -0.29 -1.95 39.20
CA GLY A 515 -0.92 -0.83 38.48
C GLY A 515 0.07 0.26 38.03
N LYS A 516 1.38 0.01 38.16
CA LYS A 516 2.45 0.89 37.65
C LYS A 516 3.14 0.24 36.47
N PHE A 517 3.29 0.98 35.37
CA PHE A 517 4.00 0.55 34.17
C PHE A 517 5.34 1.27 34.10
N ALA A 518 6.45 0.54 34.27
CA ALA A 518 7.78 1.16 34.18
C ALA A 518 7.99 1.73 32.77
N ILE A 519 8.49 2.96 32.66
CA ILE A 519 8.82 3.55 31.36
C ILE A 519 9.96 2.76 30.67
N SER A 520 10.87 2.19 31.47
CA SER A 520 11.92 1.27 31.02
C SER A 520 11.41 -0.08 30.49
N ASN A 521 10.10 -0.32 30.42
CA ASN A 521 9.52 -1.46 29.71
C ASN A 521 9.88 -1.47 28.21
N SER A 522 10.28 -0.33 27.62
CA SER A 522 10.81 -0.30 26.25
C SER A 522 12.09 -1.12 26.08
N CYS A 523 12.86 -1.31 27.15
CA CYS A 523 14.03 -2.21 27.18
C CYS A 523 13.66 -3.69 27.27
N GLY A 524 12.42 -4.01 27.59
CA GLY A 524 12.02 -5.36 27.92
C GLY A 524 10.81 -5.42 28.84
N GLN A 525 9.86 -6.30 28.50
CA GLN A 525 8.68 -6.61 29.30
C GLN A 525 8.72 -8.06 29.77
N TYR A 526 8.11 -8.35 30.92
CA TYR A 526 7.96 -9.68 31.49
C TYR A 526 9.29 -10.38 31.81
N GLY A 527 10.30 -9.61 32.21
CA GLY A 527 11.64 -10.10 32.53
C GLY A 527 12.56 -10.31 31.32
N ASN A 528 12.13 -9.91 30.13
CA ASN A 528 12.98 -9.90 28.94
C ASN A 528 13.94 -8.70 28.94
N GLU A 529 15.00 -8.80 28.14
CA GLU A 529 15.95 -7.71 27.87
C GLU A 529 16.26 -7.67 26.38
N TYR A 530 15.60 -6.78 25.64
CA TYR A 530 15.61 -6.79 24.17
C TYR A 530 17.00 -6.53 23.57
N GLN A 531 17.76 -5.65 24.21
CA GLN A 531 19.15 -5.35 23.85
C GLN A 531 20.12 -6.54 24.04
N GLU A 532 19.80 -7.49 24.91
CA GLU A 532 20.65 -8.66 25.19
C GLU A 532 20.26 -9.90 24.38
N MET A 533 19.21 -9.84 23.56
CA MET A 533 18.76 -10.94 22.69
C MET A 533 19.68 -11.12 21.47
N LYS A 534 20.91 -11.58 21.69
CA LYS A 534 21.95 -11.77 20.65
C LYS A 534 21.76 -13.07 19.87
N CYS A 535 22.15 -13.08 18.59
CA CYS A 535 22.15 -14.31 17.81
C CYS A 535 23.27 -15.24 18.30
N THR A 536 22.93 -16.47 18.68
CA THR A 536 23.85 -17.42 19.33
C THR A 536 24.60 -18.33 18.36
N ASP A 537 24.16 -18.41 17.11
CA ASP A 537 24.63 -19.40 16.14
C ASP A 537 25.69 -18.82 15.19
N GLY A 538 26.75 -19.58 14.93
CA GLY A 538 28.01 -19.08 14.35
C GLY A 538 27.87 -18.13 13.13
N LEU A 539 27.14 -18.54 12.09
CA LEU A 539 26.95 -17.73 10.87
C LEU A 539 25.97 -16.56 11.07
N GLU A 540 25.09 -16.63 12.06
CA GLU A 540 24.09 -15.59 12.37
C GLU A 540 24.58 -14.61 13.43
N SER A 541 25.66 -14.93 14.15
CA SER A 541 26.24 -14.08 15.20
C SER A 541 26.53 -12.65 14.72
N GLY A 542 26.96 -12.52 13.46
CA GLY A 542 27.22 -11.23 12.79
C GLY A 542 25.98 -10.46 12.36
N MET A 543 24.78 -11.04 12.50
CA MET A 543 23.51 -10.37 12.16
C MET A 543 22.92 -9.60 13.34
N THR A 544 23.44 -9.76 14.56
CA THR A 544 22.91 -9.04 15.74
C THR A 544 23.05 -7.53 15.56
N CYS A 545 21.97 -6.76 15.73
CA CYS A 545 22.05 -5.31 15.70
C CYS A 545 22.99 -4.76 16.78
N PRO A 546 23.82 -3.74 16.47
CA PRO A 546 24.58 -3.04 17.49
C PRO A 546 23.64 -2.30 18.44
N VAL A 547 23.91 -2.35 19.75
CA VAL A 547 23.20 -1.55 20.74
C VAL A 547 23.78 -0.14 20.72
N LEU A 548 23.06 0.78 20.08
CA LEU A 548 23.45 2.18 19.95
C LEU A 548 22.85 2.99 21.11
N THR A 549 23.70 3.62 21.93
CA THR A 549 23.29 4.36 23.12
C THR A 549 22.84 5.80 22.83
N ASP A 550 23.11 6.29 21.62
CA ASP A 550 22.80 7.65 21.18
C ASP A 550 21.47 7.77 20.40
N MET A 551 20.77 6.65 20.19
CA MET A 551 19.49 6.60 19.47
C MET A 551 18.39 7.39 20.18
N ARG A 552 17.53 8.01 19.38
CA ARG A 552 16.31 8.70 19.80
C ARG A 552 15.16 8.21 18.94
N VAL A 553 14.39 7.27 19.48
CA VAL A 553 13.23 6.69 18.80
C VAL A 553 12.06 6.72 19.75
N GLU A 554 10.88 7.01 19.22
CA GLU A 554 9.60 7.00 19.90
C GLU A 554 8.63 6.20 19.04
N ALA A 555 7.86 5.32 19.66
CA ALA A 555 6.87 4.50 18.96
C ALA A 555 5.73 5.36 18.43
N LEU A 556 5.15 5.01 17.29
CA LEU A 556 4.11 5.79 16.63
C LEU A 556 2.73 5.64 17.26
N ASP A 557 2.44 4.48 17.82
CA ASP A 557 1.17 4.13 18.43
C ASP A 557 1.36 3.37 19.75
N ASP A 558 0.39 3.51 20.65
CA ASP A 558 0.30 2.84 21.95
C ASP A 558 -0.80 1.74 21.97
N GLY A 559 -1.30 1.39 20.78
CA GLY A 559 -2.44 0.52 20.55
C GLY A 559 -3.79 1.20 20.82
N ALA A 560 -4.75 0.98 19.92
CA ALA A 560 -6.06 1.66 19.89
C ALA A 560 -6.92 1.48 21.16
N ARG A 561 -6.55 0.55 22.06
CA ARG A 561 -7.26 0.24 23.30
C ARG A 561 -6.58 0.80 24.56
N TYR A 562 -5.34 1.29 24.46
CA TYR A 562 -4.50 1.72 25.58
C TYR A 562 -3.88 3.11 25.38
N PHE A 563 -4.61 3.98 24.66
CA PHE A 563 -4.23 5.37 24.36
C PHE A 563 -3.94 6.27 25.59
N ASP A 564 -4.22 5.78 26.79
CA ASP A 564 -3.95 6.48 28.04
C ASP A 564 -2.51 6.30 28.53
N ARG A 565 -1.76 5.35 27.96
CA ARG A 565 -0.38 5.02 28.37
C ARG A 565 0.62 5.76 27.47
N PRO A 566 1.78 6.17 28.00
CA PRO A 566 2.82 6.74 27.15
C PRO A 566 3.32 5.73 26.12
N GLN A 567 3.76 6.25 24.97
CA GLN A 567 4.41 5.45 23.94
C GLN A 567 5.78 4.97 24.43
N PHE A 568 6.24 3.84 23.88
CA PHE A 568 7.62 3.42 24.08
C PHE A 568 8.58 4.41 23.45
N TYR A 569 9.71 4.64 24.11
CA TYR A 569 10.79 5.41 23.54
C TYR A 569 12.14 4.97 24.10
N CYS A 570 13.21 5.34 23.39
CA CYS A 570 14.60 5.20 23.80
C CYS A 570 15.34 6.50 23.56
N ARG A 571 16.18 6.90 24.53
CA ARG A 571 17.00 8.11 24.48
C ARG A 571 18.28 7.91 25.31
N PRO A 572 19.34 8.71 25.08
CA PRO A 572 20.60 8.58 25.82
C PRO A 572 20.43 9.00 27.28
N ARG A 573 21.26 8.46 28.19
CA ARG A 573 21.25 8.87 29.61
C ARG A 573 21.64 10.33 29.84
N THR A 574 22.28 10.94 28.85
CA THR A 574 22.58 12.39 28.87
C THR A 574 21.33 13.24 28.71
N ASP A 575 20.30 12.72 28.02
CA ASP A 575 19.00 13.36 27.88
C ASP A 575 18.08 12.97 29.04
N GLU A 576 18.10 11.68 29.43
CA GLU A 576 17.27 11.15 30.51
C GLU A 576 18.03 10.13 31.38
N PRO A 577 18.63 10.56 32.50
CA PRO A 577 19.50 9.73 33.33
C PRO A 577 18.82 8.50 33.94
N PHE A 578 17.52 8.59 34.22
CA PHE A 578 16.65 7.52 34.68
C PHE A 578 15.21 7.82 34.28
N THR A 579 14.38 6.79 34.28
CA THR A 579 12.95 6.86 34.03
C THR A 579 12.15 6.33 35.22
N GLY A 580 10.95 6.85 35.43
CA GLY A 580 10.03 6.35 36.44
C GLY A 580 8.95 5.43 35.85
N TYR A 581 7.68 5.71 36.15
CA TYR A 581 6.56 4.85 35.77
C TYR A 581 5.30 5.66 35.41
N TYR A 582 4.45 5.07 34.58
CA TYR A 582 3.06 5.49 34.41
C TYR A 582 2.17 4.81 35.47
N ASP A 583 1.43 5.60 36.24
CA ASP A 583 0.44 5.12 37.21
C ASP A 583 -0.94 5.07 36.57
N ALA A 584 -1.46 3.86 36.33
CA ALA A 584 -2.76 3.70 35.69
C ALA A 584 -3.96 4.07 36.58
N ARG A 585 -3.75 4.31 37.89
CA ARG A 585 -4.83 4.76 38.79
C ARG A 585 -5.04 6.26 38.71
N SER A 586 -3.96 7.01 38.57
CA SER A 586 -4.00 8.48 38.44
C SER A 586 -3.90 8.96 36.99
N SER A 587 -3.57 8.08 36.05
CA SER A 587 -3.26 8.40 34.66
C SER A 587 -2.16 9.47 34.54
N GLN A 588 -1.10 9.31 35.33
CA GLN A 588 0.03 10.24 35.36
C GLN A 588 1.37 9.51 35.27
N ILE A 589 2.32 10.14 34.58
CA ILE A 589 3.73 9.74 34.58
C ILE A 589 4.39 10.33 35.83
N ASN A 590 5.06 9.49 36.61
CA ASN A 590 5.90 9.88 37.72
C ASN A 590 7.36 9.58 37.36
N ASN A 591 8.18 10.63 37.24
CA ASN A 591 9.62 10.55 36.96
C ASN A 591 10.45 11.19 38.10
N ASP A 592 9.89 11.29 39.31
CA ASP A 592 10.58 11.89 40.47
C ASP A 592 11.63 10.94 41.07
N GLU A 593 11.43 9.63 40.89
CA GLU A 593 12.32 8.57 41.34
C GLU A 593 12.50 7.49 40.28
N ALA A 594 13.68 6.87 40.26
CA ALA A 594 13.98 5.75 39.38
C ALA A 594 13.07 4.57 39.70
N PHE A 595 12.36 4.06 38.68
CA PHE A 595 11.49 2.91 38.83
C PHE A 595 11.91 1.81 37.86
N ALA A 596 12.12 0.61 38.40
CA ALA A 596 12.66 -0.50 37.63
C ALA A 596 11.57 -1.27 36.90
N ASN A 597 11.85 -1.71 35.67
CA ASN A 597 11.06 -2.74 35.00
C ASN A 597 11.33 -4.12 35.63
N GLY A 598 10.67 -5.17 35.10
CA GLY A 598 10.81 -6.55 35.59
C GLY A 598 12.24 -7.12 35.57
N SER A 599 13.14 -6.53 34.79
CA SER A 599 14.56 -6.93 34.68
C SER A 599 15.50 -6.05 35.52
N GLY A 600 14.96 -5.07 36.27
CA GLY A 600 15.75 -4.17 37.10
C GLY A 600 16.26 -2.91 36.38
N ARG A 601 15.92 -2.69 35.10
CA ARG A 601 16.35 -1.50 34.33
C ARG A 601 15.55 -0.27 34.73
N THR A 602 16.23 0.86 34.88
CA THR A 602 15.66 2.14 35.32
C THR A 602 15.91 3.27 34.32
N ASP A 603 16.34 2.94 33.10
CA ASP A 603 16.71 3.86 32.03
C ASP A 603 16.34 3.27 30.68
N VAL A 604 16.26 4.09 29.64
CA VAL A 604 15.86 3.68 28.27
C VAL A 604 17.00 3.79 27.24
N GLU A 605 18.25 3.91 27.70
CA GLU A 605 19.41 3.98 26.82
C GLU A 605 19.68 2.62 26.16
N GLY A 606 19.84 2.62 24.83
CA GLY A 606 20.04 1.41 24.03
C GLY A 606 18.80 0.50 23.92
N CYS A 607 17.61 1.01 24.27
CA CYS A 607 16.39 0.21 24.41
C CYS A 607 15.43 0.26 23.21
N CYS A 608 15.90 0.55 22.01
CA CYS A 608 15.02 0.81 20.86
C CYS A 608 14.38 -0.47 20.24
N PHE A 609 14.74 -1.65 20.74
CA PHE A 609 14.49 -2.95 20.10
C PHE A 609 13.17 -3.63 20.54
N TRP A 610 12.14 -2.85 20.85
CA TRP A 610 10.80 -3.38 21.17
C TRP A 610 10.07 -3.97 19.95
N GLY A 611 8.96 -4.66 20.21
CA GLY A 611 8.21 -5.40 19.20
C GLY A 611 7.60 -4.56 18.10
N ARG A 612 7.67 -5.07 16.86
CA ARG A 612 7.08 -4.48 15.66
C ARG A 612 6.38 -5.52 14.78
N GLY A 613 5.39 -5.10 14.00
CA GLY A 613 4.71 -5.93 13.02
C GLY A 613 3.74 -6.95 13.64
N SER A 614 3.27 -7.91 12.84
CA SER A 614 2.11 -8.72 13.22
C SER A 614 2.35 -9.62 14.45
N LEU A 615 3.59 -10.06 14.69
CA LEU A 615 3.96 -10.89 15.84
C LEU A 615 4.69 -10.13 16.96
N MET A 616 4.80 -8.80 16.86
CA MET A 616 5.61 -7.98 17.76
C MET A 616 7.08 -8.45 17.81
N THR A 617 7.69 -8.66 16.63
CA THR A 617 9.07 -9.13 16.48
C THR A 617 10.03 -8.14 17.13
N LYS A 618 10.85 -8.63 18.08
CA LYS A 618 11.65 -7.80 18.99
C LYS A 618 13.06 -8.33 19.22
N GLY A 619 13.90 -7.50 19.80
CA GLY A 619 15.26 -7.85 20.21
C GLY A 619 16.31 -7.69 19.11
N THR A 620 17.57 -7.53 19.52
CA THR A 620 18.69 -7.21 18.62
C THR A 620 18.99 -8.29 17.60
N CYS A 621 18.74 -9.57 17.90
CA CYS A 621 18.93 -10.66 16.94
C CYS A 621 17.86 -10.66 15.84
N MET A 622 16.58 -10.72 16.19
CA MET A 622 15.51 -10.85 15.18
C MET A 622 15.43 -9.62 14.26
N LEU A 623 15.54 -8.43 14.85
CA LEU A 623 15.58 -7.18 14.07
C LEU A 623 16.86 -7.11 13.21
N GLY A 624 17.97 -7.63 13.71
CA GLY A 624 19.20 -7.73 12.95
C GLY A 624 19.14 -8.71 11.78
N LYS A 625 18.47 -9.87 11.96
CA LYS A 625 18.18 -10.80 10.86
C LYS A 625 17.24 -10.17 9.83
N LEU A 626 16.21 -9.44 10.26
CA LEU A 626 15.35 -8.66 9.37
C LEU A 626 16.18 -7.64 8.58
N ASN A 627 17.10 -6.93 9.24
CA ASN A 627 17.99 -6.00 8.56
C ASN A 627 18.81 -6.68 7.46
N TYR A 628 19.35 -7.86 7.77
CA TYR A 628 20.18 -8.63 6.85
C TYR A 628 19.39 -9.17 5.65
N PHE A 629 18.22 -9.77 5.89
CA PHE A 629 17.46 -10.45 4.84
C PHE A 629 16.47 -9.55 4.11
N LEU A 630 15.90 -8.56 4.79
CA LEU A 630 14.80 -7.74 4.29
C LEU A 630 15.11 -6.25 4.20
N GLY A 631 16.10 -5.74 4.94
CA GLY A 631 16.36 -4.29 5.02
C GLY A 631 16.50 -3.62 3.66
N SER A 632 17.33 -4.18 2.77
CA SER A 632 17.52 -3.66 1.41
C SER A 632 16.25 -3.78 0.56
N ARG A 633 15.55 -4.93 0.61
CA ARG A 633 14.31 -5.17 -0.17
C ARG A 633 13.19 -4.21 0.23
N LEU A 634 13.08 -3.91 1.52
CA LEU A 634 12.04 -3.04 2.07
C LEU A 634 12.46 -1.57 2.19
N ASN A 635 13.72 -1.27 1.84
CA ASN A 635 14.32 0.04 2.05
C ASN A 635 14.10 0.55 3.49
N LEU A 636 14.43 -0.30 4.46
CA LEU A 636 14.29 -0.06 5.90
C LEU A 636 15.58 -0.48 6.62
N ASP A 637 16.01 0.31 7.60
CA ASP A 637 17.08 -0.05 8.52
C ASP A 637 16.49 -0.54 9.84
N PHE A 638 16.52 -1.86 10.04
CA PHE A 638 15.99 -2.51 11.24
C PHE A 638 16.96 -2.46 12.44
N CYS A 639 18.09 -1.76 12.34
CA CYS A 639 19.02 -1.56 13.46
C CYS A 639 19.15 -0.08 13.84
N GLY A 640 19.34 0.82 12.88
CA GLY A 640 19.52 2.27 13.11
C GLY A 640 18.27 3.12 12.82
N GLY A 641 17.40 2.68 11.91
CA GLY A 641 16.21 3.41 11.43
C GLY A 641 14.88 2.88 11.97
N LEU A 642 14.86 2.38 13.21
CA LEU A 642 13.73 1.65 13.80
C LEU A 642 12.39 2.43 13.84
N GLY A 643 12.45 3.77 13.87
CA GLY A 643 11.25 4.63 13.84
C GLY A 643 10.50 4.60 12.51
N ASP A 644 11.17 4.25 11.41
CA ASP A 644 10.59 4.31 10.07
C ASP A 644 9.72 3.09 9.73
N ILE A 645 9.89 1.98 10.47
CA ILE A 645 9.27 0.68 10.16
C ILE A 645 7.75 0.79 10.13
N CYS A 646 7.16 1.32 11.21
CA CYS A 646 5.70 1.43 11.31
C CYS A 646 5.15 2.67 10.58
N MET A 647 6.00 3.67 10.28
CA MET A 647 5.61 4.76 9.38
C MET A 647 5.42 4.22 7.97
N ARG A 648 6.31 3.32 7.54
CA ARG A 648 6.24 2.67 6.24
C ARG A 648 4.97 1.85 6.05
N ALA A 649 4.44 1.24 7.11
CA ALA A 649 3.20 0.47 7.06
C ALA A 649 2.00 1.25 6.50
N LYS A 650 1.97 2.59 6.66
CA LYS A 650 0.91 3.44 6.09
C LYS A 650 0.96 3.53 4.56
N THR A 651 2.15 3.41 3.98
CA THR A 651 2.39 3.46 2.54
C THR A 651 2.63 2.10 1.89
N ASN A 652 3.05 1.12 2.70
CA ASN A 652 3.27 -0.27 2.30
C ASN A 652 2.84 -1.20 3.46
N PRO A 653 1.55 -1.60 3.49
CA PRO A 653 1.03 -2.46 4.55
C PRO A 653 1.62 -3.88 4.58
N ALA A 654 2.35 -4.31 3.54
CA ALA A 654 3.01 -5.62 3.56
C ALA A 654 4.09 -5.71 4.65
N VAL A 655 4.75 -4.59 4.97
CA VAL A 655 5.86 -4.54 5.95
C VAL A 655 5.46 -5.19 7.28
N VAL A 656 4.27 -4.91 7.81
CA VAL A 656 3.86 -5.46 9.12
C VAL A 656 3.61 -6.97 9.08
N TRP A 657 3.18 -7.50 7.93
CA TRP A 657 2.98 -8.94 7.74
C TRP A 657 4.30 -9.66 7.49
N GLU A 658 5.18 -9.08 6.67
CA GLU A 658 6.46 -9.69 6.32
C GLU A 658 7.41 -9.78 7.52
N ILE A 659 7.38 -8.81 8.44
CA ILE A 659 8.11 -8.88 9.72
C ILE A 659 7.69 -10.12 10.53
N GLY A 660 6.39 -10.31 10.70
CA GLY A 660 5.86 -11.45 11.45
C GLY A 660 6.05 -12.78 10.72
N LEU A 661 5.84 -12.82 9.40
CA LEU A 661 6.07 -14.02 8.60
C LEU A 661 7.54 -14.42 8.58
N PHE A 662 8.46 -13.46 8.60
CA PHE A 662 9.88 -13.73 8.75
C PHE A 662 10.18 -14.44 10.07
N GLU A 663 9.71 -13.90 11.21
CA GLU A 663 9.89 -14.55 12.51
C GLU A 663 9.24 -15.93 12.56
N TRP A 664 8.05 -16.07 11.96
CA TRP A 664 7.37 -17.36 11.86
C TRP A 664 8.21 -18.39 11.11
N VAL A 665 8.70 -18.03 9.93
CA VAL A 665 9.48 -18.92 9.06
C VAL A 665 10.85 -19.21 9.65
N ASP A 666 11.54 -18.19 10.18
CA ASP A 666 12.91 -18.31 10.66
C ASP A 666 13.00 -19.05 12.00
N ARG A 667 12.09 -18.74 12.94
CA ARG A 667 12.14 -19.22 14.33
C ARG A 667 11.02 -20.19 14.69
N ILE A 668 9.76 -19.84 14.44
CA ILE A 668 8.62 -20.56 15.03
C ILE A 668 8.38 -21.91 14.35
N GLN A 669 8.12 -21.91 13.05
CA GLN A 669 7.85 -23.15 12.31
C GLN A 669 9.12 -23.99 12.11
N SER A 670 10.29 -23.35 12.23
CA SER A 670 11.61 -23.98 12.12
C SER A 670 12.11 -24.52 13.47
N TYR A 671 11.35 -24.35 14.55
CA TYR A 671 11.76 -24.82 15.87
C TYR A 671 11.82 -26.34 15.93
N SER A 672 12.93 -26.85 16.47
CA SER A 672 13.17 -28.27 16.71
C SER A 672 14.03 -28.46 17.96
N SER A 673 13.65 -29.43 18.80
CA SER A 673 14.41 -29.94 19.94
C SER A 673 14.35 -31.48 19.97
N ASP A 674 15.05 -32.11 20.91
CA ASP A 674 15.12 -33.58 21.02
C ASP A 674 13.73 -34.25 21.11
N ASP A 675 12.76 -33.58 21.73
CA ASP A 675 11.43 -34.13 22.01
C ASP A 675 10.29 -33.43 21.24
N TRP A 676 10.55 -32.32 20.55
CA TRP A 676 9.49 -31.51 19.92
C TRP A 676 9.97 -30.81 18.65
N THR A 677 9.29 -31.06 17.52
CA THR A 677 9.54 -30.39 16.24
C THR A 677 8.23 -29.81 15.72
N TYR A 678 8.23 -28.54 15.32
CA TYR A 678 7.00 -27.84 14.95
C TYR A 678 6.18 -28.58 13.89
N ILE A 679 6.83 -29.01 12.80
CA ILE A 679 6.15 -29.65 11.66
C ILE A 679 5.54 -31.00 12.06
N ASP A 680 6.27 -31.82 12.82
CA ASP A 680 5.77 -33.11 13.31
C ASP A 680 4.55 -32.92 14.23
N GLU A 681 4.58 -31.89 15.06
CA GLU A 681 3.54 -31.58 16.03
C GLU A 681 2.32 -30.93 15.38
N LEU A 682 2.52 -30.14 14.33
CA LEU A 682 1.46 -29.67 13.43
C LEU A 682 0.74 -30.86 12.80
N HIS A 683 1.47 -31.84 12.25
CA HIS A 683 0.87 -33.05 11.66
C HIS A 683 0.10 -33.86 12.71
N LYS A 684 0.70 -34.15 13.86
CA LYS A 684 0.03 -34.85 14.98
C LYS A 684 -1.24 -34.11 15.42
N PHE A 685 -1.20 -32.79 15.50
CA PHE A 685 -2.37 -32.00 15.86
C PHE A 685 -3.50 -32.12 14.83
N VAL A 686 -3.17 -31.98 13.54
CA VAL A 686 -4.16 -32.06 12.45
C VAL A 686 -4.73 -33.47 12.32
N ASP A 687 -3.89 -34.49 12.35
CA ASP A 687 -4.29 -35.90 12.28
C ASP A 687 -5.06 -36.36 13.52
N GLY A 688 -4.72 -35.79 14.68
CA GLY A 688 -5.45 -35.94 15.94
C GLY A 688 -6.81 -35.22 16.00
N GLY A 689 -7.25 -34.63 14.88
CA GLY A 689 -8.55 -33.95 14.77
C GLY A 689 -8.59 -32.55 15.37
N MET A 690 -7.43 -31.91 15.56
CA MET A 690 -7.28 -30.51 15.99
C MET A 690 -7.91 -30.20 17.36
N ARG A 691 -7.79 -31.11 18.31
CA ARG A 691 -8.37 -30.98 19.67
C ARG A 691 -7.34 -30.67 20.74
N ASP A 692 -6.07 -30.94 20.47
CA ASP A 692 -5.02 -30.84 21.46
C ASP A 692 -4.58 -29.38 21.65
N ALA A 693 -4.78 -28.86 22.85
CA ALA A 693 -4.36 -27.50 23.18
C ALA A 693 -2.85 -27.35 23.31
N THR A 694 -2.13 -28.44 23.54
CA THR A 694 -0.68 -28.43 23.76
C THR A 694 0.07 -27.84 22.56
N PHE A 695 -0.34 -28.17 21.33
CA PHE A 695 0.28 -27.65 20.10
C PHE A 695 0.41 -26.12 20.12
N ILE A 696 -0.71 -25.40 20.22
CA ILE A 696 -0.65 -23.94 20.14
C ILE A 696 -0.14 -23.29 21.43
N THR A 697 -0.28 -23.93 22.59
CA THR A 697 0.35 -23.41 23.81
C THR A 697 1.87 -23.49 23.69
N THR A 698 2.41 -24.58 23.14
CA THR A 698 3.85 -24.72 22.87
C THR A 698 4.33 -23.72 21.83
N VAL A 699 3.57 -23.49 20.76
CA VAL A 699 3.85 -22.40 19.79
C VAL A 699 3.87 -21.03 20.47
N SER A 700 2.98 -20.80 21.44
CA SER A 700 2.94 -19.56 22.22
C SER A 700 4.17 -19.42 23.13
N ASP A 701 4.66 -20.52 23.71
CA ASP A 701 5.90 -20.53 24.49
C ASP A 701 7.11 -20.21 23.61
N ILE A 702 7.22 -20.81 22.42
CA ILE A 702 8.30 -20.53 21.46
C ILE A 702 8.26 -19.06 21.01
N LEU A 703 7.08 -18.53 20.71
CA LEU A 703 6.93 -17.14 20.31
C LEU A 703 7.36 -16.18 21.43
N THR A 704 6.92 -16.41 22.67
CA THR A 704 7.10 -15.44 23.76
C THR A 704 8.38 -15.60 24.57
N LYS A 705 8.92 -16.83 24.66
CA LYS A 705 10.08 -17.18 25.49
C LYS A 705 11.25 -17.73 24.68
N GLY A 706 11.06 -17.99 23.39
CA GLY A 706 12.07 -18.59 22.51
C GLY A 706 12.09 -20.12 22.54
N SER A 707 11.63 -20.77 23.62
CA SER A 707 11.49 -22.23 23.68
C SER A 707 10.36 -22.68 24.63
N PRO A 708 9.87 -23.93 24.50
CA PRO A 708 8.88 -24.50 25.42
C PRO A 708 9.38 -24.64 26.86
N ASP A 709 10.67 -24.93 27.02
CA ASP A 709 11.29 -25.20 28.33
C ASP A 709 11.77 -23.94 29.05
N ALA A 710 11.76 -22.80 28.36
CA ALA A 710 12.19 -21.52 28.94
C ALA A 710 11.27 -21.10 30.09
N LEU A 711 11.88 -20.66 31.19
CA LEU A 711 11.17 -20.12 32.35
C LEU A 711 10.59 -18.75 32.00
N GLY A 712 9.35 -18.49 32.40
CA GLY A 712 8.69 -17.20 32.17
C GLY A 712 7.18 -17.33 32.09
N ARG A 713 6.48 -16.20 32.12
CA ARG A 713 5.03 -16.13 31.93
C ARG A 713 4.72 -15.86 30.46
N VAL A 714 3.77 -16.59 29.88
CA VAL A 714 3.17 -16.25 28.58
C VAL A 714 2.00 -15.29 28.81
N PRO A 715 2.08 -14.04 28.35
CA PRO A 715 0.95 -13.12 28.42
C PRO A 715 -0.21 -13.65 27.58
N ASN A 716 -1.44 -13.41 28.05
CA ASN A 716 -2.66 -13.69 27.29
C ASN A 716 -2.83 -15.16 26.83
N SER A 717 -2.27 -16.13 27.55
CA SER A 717 -2.31 -17.56 27.18
C SER A 717 -3.73 -18.09 26.88
N GLY A 718 -4.73 -17.68 27.67
CA GLY A 718 -6.13 -18.03 27.42
C GLY A 718 -6.70 -17.42 26.13
N GLN A 719 -6.28 -16.20 25.76
CA GLN A 719 -6.69 -15.57 24.51
C GLN A 719 -6.02 -16.22 23.29
N ARG A 720 -4.75 -16.63 23.39
CA ARG A 720 -4.04 -17.32 22.30
C ARG A 720 -4.75 -18.60 21.89
N TRP A 721 -5.10 -19.44 22.88
CA TRP A 721 -5.90 -20.65 22.65
C TRP A 721 -7.29 -20.35 22.07
N GLY A 722 -7.96 -19.33 22.59
CA GLY A 722 -9.27 -18.90 22.11
C GLY A 722 -9.24 -18.44 20.65
N ASN A 723 -8.30 -17.55 20.32
CA ASN A 723 -8.08 -17.03 18.97
C ASN A 723 -7.76 -18.16 17.99
N PHE A 724 -6.92 -19.13 18.38
CA PHE A 724 -6.61 -20.26 17.51
C PHE A 724 -7.84 -21.11 17.18
N ASN A 725 -8.68 -21.43 18.17
CA ASN A 725 -9.92 -22.15 17.89
C ASN A 725 -10.89 -21.35 17.02
N LEU A 726 -10.92 -20.03 17.16
CA LEU A 726 -11.69 -19.16 16.28
C LEU A 726 -11.13 -19.20 14.85
N MET A 727 -9.81 -19.14 14.66
CA MET A 727 -9.21 -19.27 13.32
C MET A 727 -9.54 -20.61 12.67
N LEU A 728 -9.49 -21.72 13.41
CA LEU A 728 -9.89 -23.02 12.88
C LEU A 728 -11.35 -23.08 12.43
N ARG A 729 -12.23 -22.25 13.01
CA ARG A 729 -13.63 -22.12 12.59
C ARG A 729 -13.81 -21.17 11.42
N TYR A 730 -13.19 -19.99 11.48
CA TYR A 730 -13.27 -18.98 10.42
C TYR A 730 -12.64 -19.44 9.11
N LEU A 731 -11.65 -20.33 9.19
CA LEU A 731 -11.03 -20.96 8.04
C LEU A 731 -11.68 -22.29 7.65
N GLU A 732 -12.84 -22.61 8.22
CA GLU A 732 -13.65 -23.80 7.89
C GLU A 732 -12.92 -25.14 8.07
N LEU A 733 -11.92 -25.20 8.96
CA LEU A 733 -11.09 -26.39 9.19
C LEU A 733 -11.75 -27.41 10.12
N LYS A 734 -12.73 -26.98 10.93
CA LYS A 734 -13.54 -27.82 11.82
C LYS A 734 -15.01 -27.80 11.36
N GLU A 735 -15.55 -28.97 11.00
CA GLU A 735 -17.00 -29.18 10.90
C GLU A 735 -17.59 -29.28 12.32
N GLU A 736 -18.26 -28.23 12.79
CA GLU A 736 -19.20 -28.37 13.91
C GLU A 736 -20.60 -27.96 13.45
N LYS A 737 -21.53 -28.93 13.43
CA LYS A 737 -22.96 -28.62 13.45
C LYS A 737 -23.20 -27.63 14.59
N PRO A 738 -23.85 -26.48 14.35
CA PRO A 738 -24.03 -25.47 15.40
C PRO A 738 -24.86 -26.09 16.52
N THR A 739 -24.21 -26.41 17.64
CA THR A 739 -24.92 -26.70 18.88
C THR A 739 -25.30 -25.36 19.49
N ALA A 740 -26.61 -25.15 19.58
CA ALA A 740 -27.24 -23.97 20.14
C ALA A 740 -26.89 -23.80 21.63
N LEU A 741 -25.76 -23.17 21.92
CA LEU A 741 -25.36 -22.74 23.26
C LEU A 741 -24.63 -21.39 23.19
N TRP A 742 -25.28 -20.38 22.60
CA TRP A 742 -25.07 -18.96 22.94
C TRP A 742 -26.08 -17.98 22.30
N ALA A 743 -27.02 -18.45 21.47
CA ALA A 743 -28.20 -17.67 21.08
C ALA A 743 -29.28 -17.70 22.18
N LYS A 744 -29.05 -17.00 23.30
CA LYS A 744 -30.08 -16.44 24.20
C LYS A 744 -29.42 -15.65 25.34
N SER A 745 -29.09 -14.38 25.07
CA SER A 745 -29.35 -13.28 26.03
C SER A 745 -29.05 -11.92 25.39
N SER A 746 -29.84 -11.55 24.38
CA SER A 746 -30.00 -10.15 23.99
C SER A 746 -31.48 -9.85 23.90
N SER A 747 -32.11 -9.67 25.07
CA SER A 747 -33.32 -8.87 25.18
C SER A 747 -33.46 -8.38 26.63
N GLU A 748 -33.41 -7.06 26.77
CA GLU A 748 -34.03 -6.27 27.84
C GLU A 748 -33.56 -6.53 29.27
N ARG A 749 -32.74 -5.62 29.79
CA ARG A 749 -32.86 -5.22 31.20
C ARG A 749 -32.93 -3.71 31.32
N GLN A 750 -34.17 -3.27 31.36
CA GLN A 750 -34.64 -1.96 31.80
C GLN A 750 -34.13 -1.67 33.22
N TYR A 751 -33.77 -0.41 33.44
CA TYR A 751 -33.63 0.22 34.75
C TYR A 751 -34.88 -0.01 35.60
N ASP A 752 -34.75 -0.57 36.81
CA ASP A 752 -35.53 -0.16 37.97
C ASP A 752 -34.75 -0.43 39.26
N GLY A 753 -34.86 0.50 40.20
CA GLY A 753 -34.15 0.54 41.46
C GLY A 753 -34.83 -0.18 42.62
N ARG A 754 -34.20 -0.01 43.79
CA ARG A 754 -34.61 -0.36 45.16
C ARG A 754 -34.10 -1.69 45.73
N HIS A 755 -33.10 -1.51 46.60
CA HIS A 755 -33.05 -1.93 48.00
C HIS A 755 -33.58 -3.33 48.41
N THR A 756 -32.66 -4.15 48.95
CA THR A 756 -32.66 -4.74 50.32
C THR A 756 -31.38 -5.60 50.41
N SER A 757 -30.28 -5.23 51.05
CA SER A 757 -29.94 -4.97 52.47
C SER A 757 -30.27 -6.10 53.47
N LEU A 758 -29.23 -6.39 54.28
CA LEU A 758 -29.15 -7.07 55.58
C LEU A 758 -28.96 -8.61 55.60
N MET A 759 -28.10 -9.21 56.44
CA MET A 759 -27.00 -8.78 57.34
C MET A 759 -26.47 -10.02 58.09
N LEU A 760 -25.24 -9.91 58.63
CA LEU A 760 -24.70 -10.40 59.93
C LEU A 760 -23.27 -10.96 59.72
N LEU A 761 -22.23 -10.17 60.03
CA LEU A 761 -21.58 -10.01 61.36
C LEU A 761 -20.79 -11.26 61.80
N ALA A 762 -19.47 -11.13 61.85
CA ALA A 762 -18.65 -11.43 63.04
C ALA A 762 -17.24 -10.85 62.87
N GLY A 763 -16.97 -9.75 63.55
CA GLY A 763 -15.61 -9.35 63.92
C GLY A 763 -15.19 -10.10 65.19
N GLY A 764 -13.90 -10.42 65.29
CA GLY A 764 -13.28 -10.95 66.49
C GLY A 764 -11.89 -10.37 66.66
N VAL A 765 -11.79 -9.23 67.33
CA VAL A 765 -10.55 -8.71 67.91
C VAL A 765 -10.35 -9.40 69.25
N VAL A 766 -9.17 -9.99 69.47
CA VAL A 766 -8.67 -10.32 70.81
C VAL A 766 -7.36 -9.54 71.00
N GLY A 767 -7.41 -8.53 71.85
CA GLY A 767 -6.23 -8.01 72.54
C GLY A 767 -6.14 -8.67 73.91
N GLY A 768 -4.93 -9.06 74.31
CA GLY A 768 -4.68 -9.57 75.65
C GLY A 768 -3.25 -10.07 75.89
N LEU A 769 -2.43 -9.16 76.44
CA LEU A 769 -1.42 -9.38 77.49
C LEU A 769 -0.08 -10.10 77.15
N ILE A 770 0.99 -9.33 77.46
CA ILE A 770 2.42 -9.62 77.65
C ILE A 770 3.28 -9.58 76.39
#